data_AF-A0A935YKX0-F1
#
_entry.id   AF-A0A935YKX0-F1
#
_cell.length_a   1.000
_cell.length_b   1.000
_cell.length_c   1.000
_cell.angle_alpha   90.00
_cell.angle_beta   90.00
_cell.angle_gamma   90.00
#
_symmetry.space_group_name_H-M   'P 1'
#
loop_
_entity.id
_entity.type
_entity.pdbx_description
1 polymer ?
#
loop_
_entity_poly.entity_id
_entity_poly.type
_entity_poly.pdbx_seq_one_letter_code
_entity_poly.pdbx_strand_id
1 'polypeptide(L)'
;MVRAVPDGFIVRYGRAAASALALVVCLAAIAQAAAAAVTCRAEVSRSTVARGEDVVLIVTAQGDIGWSPAFQLPDLPGVRVYGGGTNQSMTVVNGQTQVSVSRTYYLRAENEGDFTIGPVRINTAAGACQTTPIQVKVVAGGAPPADTGNRVQRGATARPAAGVEDVFVTLGVDKQQAWVGQQVVLSFRYWRRVQPWSSPSYTPPRTEGFWREDLGTERNFREVHRGQAYNVTEVRYALFPTRAGRLRIEPAELSFPEDLFDRFFNSRQQSPGPRVLRTQAVDVEVRELPMPKPSGFSGIVATRCALEGSVDRTSVPRGEAAELKFTLETDGFLKGFAGLRLAEPEGTRLHDAAENVATAPREDRLVGRLVAEKVLVTTREGVVRVPPVEVIWFDAARGQYRTATTQAREVTATPSDRPLAGGEDSGFLRNEIARLGDDLAFIHAGPVRRASGLPGAGSATWWSLALAPAALLGVGHWWFSRRAAGLSDRAGRRRRAALAAARKRLREAELSAEAEPGLALVARALTGYVADCLDLPVGAVGTPDIVSLGTARRCPDAARELALLLERCDQARFGGQASGGVAELAAESLRSLEQLERGAEGTTRSVRGPVAGALGLLLVASLCAPAGVSAADVDGLMATGNQAYAEGRFGEARDAYLAARALAPLAADVHYNLGNAHARSGAVGPAVASYLRAQRLSPRDGDVRRNLGWLRQNLKDLELADRSLPLFVAQAAAVVGALSLDEWGMALVAGLWLTAAVMGWGWWRGRSGLHRRVLIASVAVTVLAGAVTAGRWHFERVREQAVVTAASVAVRSGPAASYPTLFEVHAGLALDVQETRDGWCRVSLGGDWQGWLPAQSVETIRLPAAEAAGSQTAGR
;
A
#
# COMPACT_ATOMS: atom_id res chain seq x y z
N MET A 1 -53.67 6.49 -28.39
CA MET A 1 -52.88 6.04 -29.56
C MET A 1 -51.52 5.56 -29.08
N VAL A 2 -51.34 4.25 -29.02
CA VAL A 2 -50.04 3.61 -28.80
C VAL A 2 -49.28 3.69 -30.13
N ARG A 3 -48.13 4.38 -30.17
CA ARG A 3 -47.19 4.31 -31.29
C ARG A 3 -45.84 3.83 -30.77
N ALA A 4 -45.35 2.83 -31.48
CA ALA A 4 -44.13 2.07 -31.27
C ALA A 4 -42.89 2.93 -30.99
N VAL A 5 -42.14 2.52 -29.97
CA VAL A 5 -40.73 2.88 -29.80
C VAL A 5 -39.93 1.98 -30.75
N PRO A 6 -39.07 2.52 -31.63
CA PRO A 6 -38.30 1.70 -32.55
C PRO A 6 -37.21 0.90 -31.80
N ASP A 7 -37.00 -0.34 -32.22
CA ASP A 7 -36.12 -1.40 -31.69
C ASP A 7 -34.60 -1.10 -31.63
N GLY A 8 -34.21 0.18 -31.59
CA GLY A 8 -32.81 0.61 -31.44
C GLY A 8 -32.41 0.99 -30.00
N PHE A 9 -33.36 1.04 -29.05
CA PHE A 9 -33.14 1.65 -27.75
C PHE A 9 -32.54 0.70 -26.69
N ILE A 10 -32.76 -0.62 -26.80
CA ILE A 10 -32.27 -1.59 -25.81
C ILE A 10 -30.84 -2.08 -26.16
N VAL A 11 -30.48 -2.08 -27.44
CA VAL A 11 -29.17 -2.60 -27.92
C VAL A 11 -28.02 -1.58 -27.73
N ARG A 12 -28.30 -0.28 -27.61
CA ARG A 12 -27.26 0.78 -27.46
C ARG A 12 -26.88 1.11 -26.01
N TYR A 13 -27.79 0.92 -25.05
CA TYR A 13 -27.47 1.09 -23.62
C TYR A 13 -26.76 -0.15 -23.05
N GLY A 14 -27.09 -1.34 -23.57
CA GLY A 14 -26.31 -2.56 -23.30
C GLY A 14 -24.86 -2.45 -23.75
N ARG A 15 -24.60 -1.83 -24.90
CA ARG A 15 -23.23 -1.66 -25.43
C ARG A 15 -22.38 -0.66 -24.65
N ALA A 16 -22.94 0.46 -24.16
CA ALA A 16 -22.17 1.44 -23.40
C ALA A 16 -21.93 1.02 -21.94
N ALA A 17 -22.90 0.37 -21.31
CA ALA A 17 -22.71 -0.29 -20.01
C ALA A 17 -21.74 -1.48 -20.15
N ALA A 18 -21.82 -2.25 -21.25
CA ALA A 18 -20.85 -3.29 -21.57
C ALA A 18 -19.48 -2.71 -21.95
N SER A 19 -19.35 -1.49 -22.49
CA SER A 19 -18.05 -0.85 -22.75
C SER A 19 -17.40 -0.31 -21.48
N ALA A 20 -18.19 0.20 -20.53
CA ALA A 20 -17.68 0.65 -19.23
C ALA A 20 -17.34 -0.54 -18.32
N LEU A 21 -18.19 -1.57 -18.31
CA LEU A 21 -17.89 -2.84 -17.67
C LEU A 21 -16.73 -3.53 -18.38
N ALA A 22 -16.64 -3.51 -19.71
CA ALA A 22 -15.50 -4.03 -20.46
C ALA A 22 -14.24 -3.17 -20.29
N LEU A 23 -14.32 -1.88 -19.97
CA LEU A 23 -13.12 -1.08 -19.67
C LEU A 23 -12.63 -1.36 -18.25
N VAL A 24 -13.54 -1.53 -17.28
CA VAL A 24 -13.21 -1.96 -15.91
C VAL A 24 -12.73 -3.41 -15.90
N VAL A 25 -13.36 -4.29 -16.69
CA VAL A 25 -12.95 -5.69 -16.91
C VAL A 25 -11.70 -5.75 -17.77
N CYS A 26 -11.46 -4.87 -18.75
CA CYS A 26 -10.19 -4.80 -19.49
C CYS A 26 -9.08 -4.19 -18.65
N LEU A 27 -9.34 -3.24 -17.76
CA LEU A 27 -8.34 -2.73 -16.82
C LEU A 27 -8.03 -3.78 -15.72
N ALA A 28 -9.03 -4.53 -15.27
CA ALA A 28 -8.84 -5.70 -14.41
C ALA A 28 -8.21 -6.90 -15.15
N ALA A 29 -8.47 -7.07 -16.45
CA ALA A 29 -7.92 -8.13 -17.28
C ALA A 29 -6.51 -7.78 -17.80
N ILE A 30 -6.18 -6.50 -18.00
CA ILE A 30 -4.81 -6.03 -18.25
C ILE A 30 -3.98 -6.13 -16.96
N ALA A 31 -4.61 -5.95 -15.79
CA ALA A 31 -4.02 -6.31 -14.49
C ALA A 31 -3.88 -7.84 -14.29
N GLN A 32 -4.71 -8.67 -14.94
CA GLN A 32 -4.54 -10.13 -14.97
C GLN A 32 -3.63 -10.63 -16.11
N ALA A 33 -3.43 -9.87 -17.18
CA ALA A 33 -2.75 -10.33 -18.40
C ALA A 33 -1.22 -10.11 -18.37
N ALA A 34 -0.67 -9.68 -17.23
CA ALA A 34 0.76 -9.79 -16.95
C ALA A 34 1.10 -10.99 -16.04
N ALA A 35 0.14 -11.88 -15.75
CA ALA A 35 0.44 -13.16 -15.13
C ALA A 35 0.89 -14.14 -16.23
N ALA A 36 2.17 -14.52 -16.22
CA ALA A 36 2.62 -15.69 -16.97
C ALA A 36 1.71 -16.87 -16.61
N ALA A 37 1.06 -17.49 -17.60
CA ALA A 37 0.10 -18.57 -17.36
C ALA A 37 0.74 -19.66 -16.50
N VAL A 38 0.12 -19.96 -15.36
CA VAL A 38 0.55 -21.02 -14.45
C VAL A 38 0.40 -22.35 -15.19
N THR A 39 1.53 -23.00 -15.44
CA THR A 39 1.58 -24.30 -16.12
C THR A 39 1.74 -25.40 -15.09
N CYS A 40 0.91 -26.44 -15.19
CA CYS A 40 0.88 -27.54 -14.25
C CYS A 40 0.94 -28.86 -15.00
N ARG A 41 1.94 -29.68 -14.69
CA ARG A 41 2.19 -30.95 -15.35
C ARG A 41 2.46 -32.04 -14.32
N ALA A 42 2.02 -33.25 -14.62
CA ALA A 42 2.37 -34.44 -13.87
C ALA A 42 3.09 -35.41 -14.81
N GLU A 43 4.08 -36.11 -14.29
CA GLU A 43 4.78 -37.17 -14.99
C GLU A 43 5.04 -38.35 -14.04
N VAL A 44 5.07 -39.56 -14.58
CA VAL A 44 5.38 -40.78 -13.83
C VAL A 44 6.68 -41.39 -14.32
N SER A 45 7.45 -42.00 -13.43
CA SER A 45 8.71 -42.67 -13.78
C SER A 45 8.52 -43.81 -14.79
N ARG A 46 7.39 -44.53 -14.72
CA ARG A 46 7.03 -45.64 -15.62
C ARG A 46 5.51 -45.74 -15.75
N SER A 47 5.02 -45.99 -16.96
CA SER A 47 3.59 -46.27 -17.24
C SER A 47 3.23 -47.75 -17.13
N THR A 48 4.21 -48.63 -16.92
CA THR A 48 4.00 -50.06 -16.66
C THR A 48 4.95 -50.53 -15.57
N VAL A 49 4.43 -51.17 -14.52
CA VAL A 49 5.19 -51.65 -13.36
C VAL A 49 4.71 -53.03 -12.91
N ALA A 50 5.57 -53.82 -12.29
CA ALA A 50 5.14 -55.08 -11.68
C ALA A 50 4.47 -54.83 -10.31
N ARG A 51 3.60 -55.74 -9.88
CA ARG A 51 2.99 -55.69 -8.54
C ARG A 51 4.05 -55.55 -7.44
N GLY A 52 3.88 -54.57 -6.56
CA GLY A 52 4.82 -54.27 -5.47
C GLY A 52 6.01 -53.37 -5.84
N GLU A 53 6.16 -52.99 -7.11
CA GLU A 53 7.13 -51.98 -7.53
C GLU A 53 6.61 -50.54 -7.31
N ASP A 54 7.56 -49.62 -7.14
CA ASP A 54 7.28 -48.22 -6.84
C ASP A 54 7.16 -47.39 -8.12
N VAL A 55 6.12 -46.56 -8.19
CA VAL A 55 5.88 -45.55 -9.23
C VAL A 55 6.15 -44.18 -8.62
N VAL A 56 7.02 -43.40 -9.24
CA VAL A 56 7.33 -42.04 -8.80
C VAL A 56 6.48 -41.09 -9.61
N LEU A 57 5.61 -40.33 -8.95
CA LEU A 57 4.80 -39.27 -9.56
C LEU A 57 5.42 -37.91 -9.25
N ILE A 58 5.82 -37.17 -10.27
CA ILE A 58 6.35 -35.81 -10.14
C ILE A 58 5.30 -34.83 -10.64
N VAL A 59 4.87 -33.93 -9.76
CA VAL A 59 3.89 -32.89 -10.07
C VAL A 59 4.61 -31.55 -10.06
N THR A 60 4.68 -30.88 -11.20
CA THR A 60 5.36 -29.58 -11.35
C THR A 60 4.33 -28.48 -11.61
N ALA A 61 4.43 -27.39 -10.87
CA ALA A 61 3.78 -26.12 -11.15
C ALA A 61 4.86 -25.08 -11.47
N GLN A 62 4.67 -24.30 -12.54
CA GLN A 62 5.62 -23.28 -12.97
C GLN A 62 4.90 -22.00 -13.41
N GLY A 63 5.36 -20.85 -12.91
CA GLY A 63 4.78 -19.53 -13.17
C GLY A 63 4.94 -18.59 -11.97
N ASP A 64 4.06 -17.60 -11.87
CA ASP A 64 3.94 -16.74 -10.68
C ASP A 64 3.03 -17.41 -9.63
N ILE A 65 3.52 -18.51 -9.06
CA ILE A 65 2.71 -19.44 -8.25
C ILE A 65 2.84 -19.24 -6.73
N GLY A 66 3.73 -18.35 -6.29
CA GLY A 66 4.12 -18.17 -4.88
C GLY A 66 5.04 -19.27 -4.37
N TRP A 67 5.60 -19.08 -3.15
CA TRP A 67 6.61 -19.97 -2.55
C TRP A 67 6.03 -21.23 -1.90
N SER A 68 4.70 -21.32 -1.74
CA SER A 68 4.04 -22.41 -1.01
C SER A 68 2.72 -22.88 -1.65
N PRO A 69 2.72 -23.31 -2.93
CA PRO A 69 1.50 -23.83 -3.55
C PRO A 69 1.05 -25.13 -2.88
N ALA A 70 -0.26 -25.25 -2.62
CA ALA A 70 -0.83 -26.43 -1.97
C ALA A 70 -1.20 -27.50 -3.01
N PHE A 71 -0.52 -28.64 -2.98
CA PHE A 71 -0.81 -29.79 -3.85
C PHE A 71 -1.80 -30.74 -3.18
N GLN A 72 -2.92 -31.01 -3.85
CA GLN A 72 -3.97 -31.93 -3.43
C GLN A 72 -3.99 -33.13 -4.38
N LEU A 73 -3.52 -34.28 -3.88
CA LEU A 73 -3.57 -35.53 -4.62
C LEU A 73 -5.02 -36.07 -4.65
N PRO A 74 -5.51 -36.60 -5.79
CA PRO A 74 -6.79 -37.31 -5.81
C PRO A 74 -6.71 -38.63 -5.03
N ASP A 75 -7.87 -39.18 -4.68
CA ASP A 75 -7.95 -40.53 -4.11
C ASP A 75 -7.42 -41.56 -5.11
N LEU A 76 -6.50 -42.42 -4.65
CA LEU A 76 -5.88 -43.47 -5.46
C LEU A 76 -6.27 -44.86 -4.89
N PRO A 77 -7.41 -45.43 -5.30
CA PRO A 77 -7.84 -46.72 -4.80
C PRO A 77 -6.86 -47.84 -5.19
N GLY A 78 -6.41 -48.63 -4.21
CA GLY A 78 -5.46 -49.74 -4.42
C GLY A 78 -3.98 -49.33 -4.59
N VAL A 79 -3.66 -48.05 -4.37
CA VAL A 79 -2.29 -47.51 -4.44
C VAL A 79 -1.96 -46.79 -3.14
N ARG A 80 -0.90 -47.22 -2.46
CA ARG A 80 -0.44 -46.61 -1.23
C ARG A 80 0.57 -45.51 -1.51
N VAL A 81 0.30 -44.30 -1.02
CA VAL A 81 1.26 -43.19 -0.97
C VAL A 81 2.00 -43.26 0.37
N TYR A 82 3.32 -43.39 0.36
CA TYR A 82 4.10 -43.58 1.59
C TYR A 82 5.26 -42.58 1.75
N GLY A 83 5.36 -41.58 0.88
CA GLY A 83 6.33 -40.50 1.02
C GLY A 83 6.26 -39.47 -0.09
N GLY A 84 7.03 -38.41 0.06
CA GLY A 84 7.19 -37.37 -0.94
C GLY A 84 8.08 -36.22 -0.48
N GLY A 85 8.45 -35.35 -1.42
CA GLY A 85 9.30 -34.18 -1.15
C GLY A 85 8.96 -33.02 -2.08
N THR A 86 9.27 -31.80 -1.65
CA THR A 86 9.02 -30.58 -2.43
C THR A 86 10.36 -29.95 -2.79
N ASN A 87 10.58 -29.70 -4.08
CA ASN A 87 11.77 -29.04 -4.60
C ASN A 87 11.38 -27.74 -5.31
N GLN A 88 12.09 -26.66 -5.00
CA GLN A 88 11.76 -25.30 -5.45
C GLN A 88 12.98 -24.69 -6.16
N SER A 89 12.74 -24.03 -7.29
CA SER A 89 13.78 -23.32 -8.03
C SER A 89 13.24 -22.00 -8.57
N MET A 90 14.03 -20.93 -8.42
CA MET A 90 13.71 -19.59 -8.94
C MET A 90 14.63 -19.26 -10.11
N THR A 91 14.05 -18.83 -11.22
CA THR A 91 14.79 -18.29 -12.36
C THR A 91 14.23 -16.92 -12.73
N VAL A 92 15.11 -15.93 -12.92
CA VAL A 92 14.72 -14.58 -13.35
C VAL A 92 15.02 -14.45 -14.83
N VAL A 93 14.01 -14.23 -15.66
CA VAL A 93 14.16 -14.03 -17.11
C VAL A 93 13.60 -12.66 -17.48
N ASN A 94 14.42 -11.78 -18.06
CA ASN A 94 14.03 -10.41 -18.44
C ASN A 94 13.35 -9.59 -17.32
N GLY A 95 13.81 -9.75 -16.07
CA GLY A 95 13.26 -9.04 -14.91
C GLY A 95 11.93 -9.59 -14.38
N GLN A 96 11.41 -10.69 -14.95
CA GLN A 96 10.25 -11.40 -14.42
C GLN A 96 10.69 -12.65 -13.65
N THR A 97 10.21 -12.78 -12.42
CA THR A 97 10.48 -13.94 -11.55
C THR A 97 9.62 -15.11 -11.99
N GLN A 98 10.25 -16.22 -12.39
CA GLN A 98 9.57 -17.48 -12.68
C GLN A 98 9.90 -18.47 -11.57
N VAL A 99 8.89 -18.84 -10.78
CA VAL A 99 8.99 -19.83 -9.71
C VAL A 99 8.55 -21.18 -10.26
N SER A 100 9.36 -22.21 -10.05
CA SER A 100 9.02 -23.59 -10.37
C SER A 100 9.05 -24.43 -9.10
N VAL A 101 7.89 -24.97 -8.73
CA VAL A 101 7.72 -25.85 -7.56
C VAL A 101 7.33 -27.23 -8.07
N SER A 102 8.14 -28.22 -7.73
CA SER A 102 7.88 -29.63 -8.05
C SER A 102 7.67 -30.42 -6.76
N ARG A 103 6.63 -31.26 -6.72
CA ARG A 103 6.34 -32.15 -5.61
C ARG A 103 6.34 -33.59 -6.10
N THR A 104 7.16 -34.41 -5.47
CA THR A 104 7.32 -35.83 -5.79
C THR A 104 6.51 -36.66 -4.81
N TYR A 105 5.77 -37.64 -5.32
CA TYR A 105 5.01 -38.63 -4.56
C TYR A 105 5.51 -40.04 -4.91
N TYR A 106 5.68 -40.88 -3.88
CA TYR A 106 6.04 -42.28 -4.06
C TYR A 106 4.81 -43.16 -3.87
N LEU A 107 4.44 -43.87 -4.94
CA LEU A 107 3.22 -44.66 -5.05
C LEU A 107 3.59 -46.14 -5.15
N ARG A 108 2.94 -47.00 -4.37
CA ARG A 108 3.06 -48.46 -4.51
C ARG A 108 1.71 -49.07 -4.86
N ALA A 109 1.66 -49.80 -5.97
CA ALA A 109 0.47 -50.52 -6.39
C ALA A 109 0.35 -51.86 -5.63
N GLU A 110 -0.76 -52.07 -4.94
CA GLU A 110 -1.00 -53.28 -4.12
C GLU A 110 -1.75 -54.37 -4.91
N ASN A 111 -2.57 -53.94 -5.90
CA ASN A 111 -3.41 -54.80 -6.73
C ASN A 111 -2.96 -54.77 -8.20
N GLU A 112 -3.17 -55.88 -8.90
CA GLU A 112 -2.93 -56.00 -10.35
C GLU A 112 -4.07 -55.33 -11.13
N GLY A 113 -3.74 -54.73 -12.28
CA GLY A 113 -4.70 -54.02 -13.13
C GLY A 113 -4.23 -52.63 -13.56
N ASP A 114 -5.03 -51.98 -14.41
CA ASP A 114 -4.78 -50.61 -14.83
C ASP A 114 -5.34 -49.65 -13.78
N PHE A 115 -4.51 -48.76 -13.24
CA PHE A 115 -4.99 -47.68 -12.37
C PHE A 115 -4.72 -46.32 -13.01
N THR A 116 -5.63 -45.37 -12.77
CA THR A 116 -5.53 -44.01 -13.29
C THR A 116 -5.22 -43.06 -12.15
N ILE A 117 -4.12 -42.32 -12.27
CA ILE A 117 -3.82 -41.17 -11.41
C ILE A 117 -4.66 -40.01 -11.94
N GLY A 118 -5.67 -39.59 -11.18
CA GLY A 118 -6.53 -38.46 -11.55
C GLY A 118 -5.78 -37.12 -11.61
N PRO A 119 -6.44 -36.04 -12.07
CA PRO A 119 -5.87 -34.70 -12.06
C PRO A 119 -5.43 -34.27 -10.66
N VAL A 120 -4.15 -33.92 -10.49
CA VAL A 120 -3.66 -33.34 -9.24
C VAL A 120 -4.01 -31.86 -9.22
N ARG A 121 -4.77 -31.42 -8.20
CA ARG A 121 -5.11 -30.01 -8.01
C ARG A 121 -3.98 -29.30 -7.30
N ILE A 122 -3.57 -28.14 -7.82
CA ILE A 122 -2.51 -27.32 -7.23
C ILE A 122 -3.09 -25.92 -7.02
N ASN A 123 -3.25 -25.52 -5.77
CA ASN A 123 -3.72 -24.19 -5.41
C ASN A 123 -2.52 -23.25 -5.32
N THR A 124 -2.44 -22.27 -6.23
CA THR A 124 -1.34 -21.30 -6.29
C THR A 124 -1.84 -19.90 -5.92
N ALA A 125 -0.91 -18.96 -5.66
CA ALA A 125 -1.25 -17.56 -5.37
C ALA A 125 -2.02 -16.88 -6.54
N ALA A 126 -1.80 -17.33 -7.77
CA ALA A 126 -2.43 -16.83 -8.99
C ALA A 126 -3.71 -17.62 -9.40
N GLY A 127 -4.10 -18.66 -8.66
CA GLY A 127 -5.27 -19.49 -8.95
C GLY A 127 -5.02 -21.00 -8.88
N ALA A 128 -6.08 -21.82 -8.94
CA ALA A 128 -5.95 -23.28 -8.93
C ALA A 128 -5.71 -23.82 -10.35
N CYS A 129 -4.73 -24.70 -10.53
CA CYS A 129 -4.48 -25.43 -11.77
C CYS A 129 -4.59 -26.95 -11.55
N GLN A 130 -4.74 -27.71 -12.64
CA GLN A 130 -4.86 -29.17 -12.61
C GLN A 130 -3.93 -29.82 -13.62
N THR A 131 -3.39 -30.98 -13.28
CA THR A 131 -2.62 -31.81 -14.21
C THR A 131 -3.54 -32.69 -15.05
N THR A 132 -3.04 -33.23 -16.17
CA THR A 132 -3.74 -34.27 -16.92
C THR A 132 -3.70 -35.61 -16.18
N PRO A 133 -4.76 -36.45 -16.27
CA PRO A 133 -4.73 -37.81 -15.74
C PRO A 133 -3.63 -38.66 -16.40
N ILE A 134 -3.06 -39.60 -15.65
CA ILE A 134 -2.01 -40.50 -16.12
C ILE A 134 -2.45 -41.95 -15.87
N GLN A 135 -2.40 -42.79 -16.90
CA GLN A 135 -2.68 -44.22 -16.77
C GLN A 135 -1.39 -44.99 -16.47
N VAL A 136 -1.45 -45.89 -15.49
CA VAL A 136 -0.34 -46.77 -15.10
C VAL A 136 -0.85 -48.21 -15.05
N LYS A 137 -0.19 -49.10 -15.80
CA LYS A 137 -0.53 -50.51 -15.91
C LYS A 137 0.29 -51.36 -14.95
N VAL A 138 -0.37 -52.12 -14.07
CA VAL A 138 0.30 -53.02 -13.12
C VAL A 138 0.18 -54.45 -13.60
N VAL A 139 1.31 -55.04 -13.98
CA VAL A 139 1.38 -56.42 -14.48
C VAL A 139 1.80 -57.40 -13.38
N ALA A 140 1.33 -58.64 -13.46
CA ALA A 140 1.82 -59.73 -12.62
C ALA A 140 3.33 -59.93 -12.90
N GLY A 141 4.15 -59.92 -11.85
CA GLY A 141 5.60 -60.02 -11.97
C GLY A 141 6.02 -61.32 -12.67
N GLY A 142 6.45 -61.20 -13.91
CA GLY A 142 7.08 -62.25 -14.71
C GLY A 142 8.26 -61.66 -15.48
N ALA A 143 9.35 -62.44 -15.62
CA ALA A 143 10.59 -62.06 -16.27
C ALA A 143 10.39 -61.35 -17.62
N PRO A 144 11.28 -60.41 -18.02
CA PRO A 144 11.10 -59.62 -19.23
C PRO A 144 11.02 -60.51 -20.48
N PRO A 145 10.19 -60.18 -21.48
CA PRO A 145 10.13 -60.95 -22.72
C PRO A 145 11.49 -60.92 -23.42
N ALA A 146 11.97 -62.10 -23.80
CA ALA A 146 13.13 -62.25 -24.66
C ALA A 146 12.83 -61.69 -26.06
N ASP A 147 13.79 -60.92 -26.55
CA ASP A 147 13.85 -60.25 -27.84
C ASP A 147 13.91 -61.27 -29.01
N THR A 148 13.03 -61.14 -30.00
CA THR A 148 13.21 -61.72 -31.33
C THR A 148 12.82 -60.69 -32.38
N GLY A 149 13.79 -59.92 -32.88
CA GLY A 149 13.52 -58.97 -33.96
C GLY A 149 14.66 -58.06 -34.41
N ASN A 150 15.79 -58.65 -34.81
CA ASN A 150 16.72 -58.15 -35.83
C ASN A 150 17.26 -56.69 -35.75
N ARG A 151 18.39 -56.57 -35.04
CA ARG A 151 19.59 -55.75 -35.31
C ARG A 151 19.54 -54.69 -36.43
N VAL A 152 19.46 -53.42 -36.04
CA VAL A 152 20.16 -52.31 -36.70
C VAL A 152 21.01 -51.60 -35.63
N GLN A 153 22.31 -51.49 -35.91
CA GLN A 153 23.31 -50.85 -35.03
C GLN A 153 22.89 -49.42 -34.64
N ARG A 154 22.73 -49.17 -33.34
CA ARG A 154 22.96 -47.86 -32.72
C ARG A 154 23.87 -48.04 -31.51
N GLY A 155 24.84 -47.14 -31.43
CA GLY A 155 26.11 -47.34 -30.74
C GLY A 155 25.98 -47.65 -29.25
N ALA A 156 27.00 -48.35 -28.77
CA ALA A 156 27.26 -48.55 -27.36
C ALA A 156 27.15 -47.21 -26.60
N THR A 157 26.08 -47.02 -25.82
CA THR A 157 26.15 -46.16 -24.65
C THR A 157 26.76 -46.99 -23.54
N ALA A 158 27.98 -46.60 -23.21
CA ALA A 158 28.87 -47.24 -22.27
C ALA A 158 28.15 -47.62 -20.96
N ARG A 159 28.53 -48.79 -20.42
CA ARG A 159 28.53 -49.00 -18.97
C ARG A 159 28.99 -47.69 -18.30
N PRO A 160 28.32 -47.16 -17.26
CA PRO A 160 28.97 -46.15 -16.45
C PRO A 160 30.32 -46.72 -16.03
N ALA A 161 31.39 -46.01 -16.39
CA ALA A 161 32.74 -46.43 -16.08
C ALA A 161 32.81 -46.74 -14.58
N ALA A 162 33.46 -47.86 -14.22
CA ALA A 162 33.73 -48.18 -12.84
C ALA A 162 34.40 -46.97 -12.16
N GLY A 163 33.80 -46.45 -11.08
CA GLY A 163 34.33 -45.30 -10.31
C GLY A 163 33.56 -43.97 -10.40
N VAL A 164 32.33 -43.95 -10.94
CA VAL A 164 31.44 -42.77 -10.84
C VAL A 164 30.56 -42.89 -9.59
N GLU A 165 30.83 -42.05 -8.58
CA GLU A 165 30.02 -41.97 -7.36
C GLU A 165 28.77 -41.12 -7.57
N ASP A 166 27.61 -41.57 -7.11
CA ASP A 166 26.36 -40.82 -7.25
C ASP A 166 26.26 -39.62 -6.31
N VAL A 167 26.97 -39.69 -5.18
CA VAL A 167 27.04 -38.64 -4.16
C VAL A 167 28.44 -38.63 -3.55
N PHE A 168 29.06 -37.44 -3.48
CA PHE A 168 30.34 -37.24 -2.81
C PHE A 168 30.48 -35.80 -2.28
N VAL A 169 31.46 -35.59 -1.42
CA VAL A 169 31.77 -34.27 -0.84
C VAL A 169 33.21 -33.88 -1.16
N THR A 170 33.45 -32.60 -1.41
CA THR A 170 34.80 -32.05 -1.62
C THR A 170 35.01 -30.82 -0.77
N LEU A 171 36.23 -30.65 -0.28
CA LEU A 171 36.68 -29.43 0.38
C LEU A 171 37.83 -28.84 -0.44
N GLY A 172 37.76 -27.56 -0.75
CA GLY A 172 38.78 -26.87 -1.52
C GLY A 172 39.03 -25.45 -1.00
N VAL A 173 40.24 -24.96 -1.19
CA VAL A 173 40.62 -23.57 -0.93
C VAL A 173 40.94 -22.85 -2.24
N ASP A 174 40.69 -21.55 -2.31
CA ASP A 174 41.06 -20.72 -3.47
C ASP A 174 42.59 -20.59 -3.65
N LYS A 175 43.36 -20.70 -2.56
CA LYS A 175 44.83 -20.71 -2.56
C LYS A 175 45.41 -21.63 -1.48
N GLN A 176 46.46 -22.37 -1.83
CA GLN A 176 47.21 -23.22 -0.90
C GLN A 176 48.37 -22.50 -0.21
N GLN A 177 48.77 -21.33 -0.72
CA GLN A 177 49.79 -20.48 -0.13
C GLN A 177 49.20 -19.11 0.18
N ALA A 178 49.38 -18.64 1.42
CA ALA A 178 48.88 -17.37 1.88
C ALA A 178 49.88 -16.67 2.81
N TRP A 179 49.71 -15.37 3.03
CA TRP A 179 50.40 -14.64 4.08
C TRP A 179 49.59 -14.67 5.39
N VAL A 180 50.24 -14.51 6.54
CA VAL A 180 49.52 -14.30 7.81
C VAL A 180 48.55 -13.12 7.66
N GLY A 181 47.27 -13.32 8.00
CA GLY A 181 46.19 -12.34 7.85
C GLY A 181 45.57 -12.23 6.47
N GLN A 182 46.10 -12.90 5.43
CA GLN A 182 45.52 -12.88 4.09
C GLN A 182 44.28 -13.77 4.01
N GLN A 183 43.21 -13.28 3.39
CA GLN A 183 42.00 -14.08 3.19
C GLN A 183 42.25 -15.31 2.30
N VAL A 184 41.78 -16.46 2.76
CA VAL A 184 41.68 -17.74 2.05
C VAL A 184 40.21 -18.16 2.04
N VAL A 185 39.65 -18.47 0.87
CA VAL A 185 38.25 -18.86 0.73
C VAL A 185 38.16 -20.38 0.73
N LEU A 186 37.52 -20.93 1.76
CA LEU A 186 37.23 -22.35 1.89
C LEU A 186 35.85 -22.65 1.27
N SER A 187 35.78 -23.62 0.37
CA SER A 187 34.55 -24.06 -0.28
C SER A 187 34.29 -25.54 0.01
N PHE A 188 33.23 -25.81 0.76
CA PHE A 188 32.66 -27.15 0.90
C PHE A 188 31.63 -27.36 -0.20
N ARG A 189 31.73 -28.46 -0.94
CA ARG A 189 30.76 -28.81 -2.00
C ARG A 189 30.20 -30.21 -1.78
N TYR A 190 28.88 -30.30 -1.79
CA TYR A 190 28.10 -31.52 -1.75
C TYR A 190 27.55 -31.81 -3.15
N TRP A 191 28.12 -32.83 -3.80
CA TRP A 191 27.80 -33.23 -5.16
C TRP A 191 26.79 -34.36 -5.14
N ARG A 192 25.65 -34.19 -5.84
CA ARG A 192 24.61 -35.21 -5.95
C ARG A 192 24.04 -35.29 -7.36
N ARG A 193 23.94 -36.51 -7.91
CA ARG A 193 23.20 -36.77 -9.17
C ARG A 193 21.71 -37.01 -8.91
N VAL A 194 21.40 -37.37 -7.68
CA VAL A 194 20.10 -37.87 -7.27
C VAL A 194 19.71 -37.18 -5.97
N GLN A 195 18.45 -36.78 -5.83
CA GLN A 195 17.99 -36.00 -4.67
C GLN A 195 17.79 -36.92 -3.45
N PRO A 196 18.41 -36.65 -2.29
CA PRO A 196 18.18 -37.44 -1.08
C PRO A 196 16.77 -37.21 -0.53
N TRP A 197 16.22 -38.23 0.15
CA TRP A 197 14.87 -38.23 0.70
C TRP A 197 14.72 -37.34 1.94
N SER A 198 15.81 -37.15 2.70
CA SER A 198 15.92 -36.25 3.84
C SER A 198 17.10 -35.30 3.63
N SER A 199 17.00 -34.08 4.17
CA SER A 199 18.12 -33.14 4.15
C SER A 199 19.28 -33.68 5.01
N PRO A 200 20.50 -33.80 4.45
CA PRO A 200 21.67 -34.19 5.24
C PRO A 200 22.04 -33.09 6.24
N SER A 201 22.65 -33.47 7.36
CA SER A 201 23.19 -32.53 8.35
C SER A 201 24.66 -32.25 8.04
N TYR A 202 25.02 -30.98 7.91
CA TYR A 202 26.37 -30.54 7.60
C TYR A 202 27.09 -30.04 8.85
N THR A 203 28.27 -30.61 9.12
CA THR A 203 29.16 -30.19 10.21
C THR A 203 30.39 -29.51 9.60
N PRO A 204 30.61 -28.21 9.86
CA PRO A 204 31.74 -27.48 9.30
C PRO A 204 33.08 -28.01 9.82
N PRO A 205 34.16 -27.90 9.02
CA PRO A 205 35.47 -28.38 9.41
C PRO A 205 36.08 -27.52 10.53
N ARG A 206 36.95 -28.14 11.35
CA ARG A 206 37.76 -27.39 12.32
C ARG A 206 38.90 -26.67 11.58
N THR A 207 39.05 -25.38 11.86
CA THR A 207 40.02 -24.49 11.20
C THR A 207 40.97 -23.88 12.22
N GLU A 208 41.67 -24.70 13.00
CA GLU A 208 42.61 -24.21 14.01
C GLU A 208 43.75 -23.39 13.37
N GLY A 209 44.06 -22.23 13.94
CA GLY A 209 45.02 -21.28 13.36
C GLY A 209 44.42 -20.35 12.30
N PHE A 210 43.11 -20.40 12.06
CA PHE A 210 42.40 -19.43 11.23
C PHE A 210 41.30 -18.74 12.04
N TRP A 211 41.16 -17.44 11.84
CA TRP A 211 39.89 -16.76 12.09
C TRP A 211 38.93 -17.08 10.97
N ARG A 212 37.66 -17.37 11.27
CA ARG A 212 36.64 -17.79 10.29
C ARG A 212 35.45 -16.83 10.29
N GLU A 213 35.00 -16.44 9.10
CA GLU A 213 33.76 -15.69 8.86
C GLU A 213 32.94 -16.41 7.77
N ASP A 214 31.61 -16.37 7.87
CA ASP A 214 30.70 -17.02 6.92
C ASP A 214 30.49 -16.12 5.68
N LEU A 215 30.57 -16.68 4.46
CA LEU A 215 30.49 -15.91 3.20
C LEU A 215 29.08 -15.84 2.58
N GLY A 216 28.03 -16.04 3.38
CA GLY A 216 26.62 -15.94 2.96
C GLY A 216 25.90 -17.29 2.88
N THR A 217 24.77 -17.30 2.17
CA THR A 217 23.86 -18.46 2.09
C THR A 217 24.38 -19.57 1.17
N GLU A 218 23.86 -20.78 1.38
CA GLU A 218 24.16 -21.95 0.57
C GLU A 218 23.84 -21.70 -0.92
N ARG A 219 24.79 -22.00 -1.81
CA ARG A 219 24.59 -21.91 -3.27
C ARG A 219 24.23 -23.27 -3.84
N ASN A 220 23.20 -23.31 -4.68
CA ASN A 220 22.77 -24.51 -5.40
C ASN A 220 22.93 -24.28 -6.91
N PHE A 221 23.74 -25.08 -7.58
CA PHE A 221 23.95 -24.99 -9.04
C PHE A 221 24.23 -26.37 -9.65
N ARG A 222 24.28 -26.47 -10.97
CA ARG A 222 24.62 -27.71 -11.68
C ARG A 222 25.99 -27.60 -12.31
N GLU A 223 26.86 -28.58 -12.09
CA GLU A 223 28.21 -28.62 -12.63
C GLU A 223 28.52 -30.01 -13.19
N VAL A 224 29.32 -30.07 -14.26
CA VAL A 224 29.72 -31.33 -14.90
C VAL A 224 31.04 -31.78 -14.29
N HIS A 225 31.05 -32.94 -13.64
CA HIS A 225 32.24 -33.56 -13.08
C HIS A 225 32.46 -34.93 -13.73
N ARG A 226 33.65 -35.17 -14.31
CA ARG A 226 34.00 -36.41 -15.04
C ARG A 226 32.97 -36.80 -16.11
N GLY A 227 32.44 -35.82 -16.84
CA GLY A 227 31.47 -36.04 -17.93
C GLY A 227 30.03 -36.32 -17.47
N GLN A 228 29.74 -36.24 -16.16
CA GLN A 228 28.41 -36.43 -15.59
C GLN A 228 27.93 -35.13 -14.95
N ALA A 229 26.66 -34.79 -15.10
CA ALA A 229 26.08 -33.60 -14.48
C ALA A 229 25.66 -33.88 -13.03
N TYR A 230 26.10 -33.05 -12.10
CA TYR A 230 25.76 -33.10 -10.68
C TYR A 230 25.04 -31.81 -10.27
N ASN A 231 24.07 -31.92 -9.37
CA ASN A 231 23.62 -30.79 -8.59
C ASN A 231 24.60 -30.62 -7.41
N VAL A 232 25.06 -29.38 -7.20
CA VAL A 232 26.08 -29.04 -6.22
C VAL A 232 25.49 -28.04 -5.24
N THR A 233 25.52 -28.42 -3.97
CA THR A 233 25.33 -27.51 -2.82
C THR A 233 26.71 -27.03 -2.40
N GLU A 234 26.94 -25.72 -2.35
CA GLU A 234 28.21 -25.12 -1.94
C GLU A 234 28.02 -24.19 -0.74
N VAL A 235 28.86 -24.40 0.29
CA VAL A 235 28.98 -23.54 1.48
C VAL A 235 30.40 -22.98 1.52
N ARG A 236 30.53 -21.67 1.74
CA ARG A 236 31.82 -20.97 1.69
C ARG A 236 32.14 -20.24 2.99
N TYR A 237 33.42 -20.21 3.34
CA TYR A 237 33.97 -19.47 4.48
C TYR A 237 35.16 -18.62 4.08
N ALA A 238 35.31 -17.46 4.70
CA ALA A 238 36.53 -16.67 4.67
C ALA A 238 37.40 -17.05 5.87
N LEU A 239 38.60 -17.55 5.60
CA LEU A 239 39.59 -17.91 6.59
C LEU A 239 40.75 -16.92 6.57
N PHE A 240 41.18 -16.46 7.75
CA PHE A 240 42.31 -15.55 7.91
C PHE A 240 43.35 -16.21 8.82
N PRO A 241 44.53 -16.62 8.29
CA PRO A 241 45.56 -17.27 9.08
C PRO A 241 46.09 -16.37 10.21
N THR A 242 46.18 -16.88 11.42
CA THR A 242 46.62 -16.11 12.60
C THR A 242 48.10 -16.29 12.92
N ARG A 243 48.76 -17.29 12.33
CA ARG A 243 50.20 -17.59 12.50
C ARG A 243 50.79 -18.18 11.23
N ALA A 244 52.12 -18.07 11.09
CA ALA A 244 52.84 -18.70 9.99
C ALA A 244 53.08 -20.19 10.21
N GLY A 245 53.46 -20.87 9.13
CA GLY A 245 53.69 -22.31 9.07
C GLY A 245 52.61 -23.05 8.29
N ARG A 246 52.68 -24.39 8.31
CA ARG A 246 51.67 -25.25 7.68
C ARG A 246 50.46 -25.38 8.60
N LEU A 247 49.33 -24.82 8.21
CA LEU A 247 48.06 -24.91 8.92
C LEU A 247 47.15 -25.95 8.24
N ARG A 248 46.51 -26.79 9.04
CA ARG A 248 45.65 -27.87 8.55
C ARG A 248 44.19 -27.54 8.82
N ILE A 249 43.37 -27.68 7.78
CA ILE A 249 41.92 -27.63 7.85
C ILE A 249 41.44 -29.08 7.93
N GLU A 250 40.75 -29.42 9.02
CA GLU A 250 40.25 -30.78 9.24
C GLU A 250 39.14 -31.13 8.25
N PRO A 251 38.85 -32.42 8.04
CA PRO A 251 37.71 -32.85 7.23
C PRO A 251 36.38 -32.23 7.67
N ALA A 252 35.57 -31.84 6.69
CA ALA A 252 34.17 -31.50 6.90
C ALA A 252 33.33 -32.79 6.84
N GLU A 253 32.22 -32.83 7.58
CA GLU A 253 31.36 -34.01 7.65
C GLU A 253 29.94 -33.69 7.15
N LEU A 254 29.36 -34.65 6.43
CA LEU A 254 27.96 -34.62 6.01
C LEU A 254 27.31 -35.93 6.43
N SER A 255 26.40 -35.86 7.41
CA SER A 255 25.72 -37.03 7.97
C SER A 255 24.31 -37.20 7.41
N PHE A 256 23.97 -38.44 7.10
CA PHE A 256 22.64 -38.85 6.63
C PHE A 256 21.93 -39.66 7.73
N PRO A 257 20.63 -39.45 7.98
CA PRO A 257 19.85 -40.27 8.90
C PRO A 257 19.86 -41.76 8.54
N GLU A 258 19.83 -42.63 9.56
CA GLU A 258 20.11 -44.09 9.50
C GLU A 258 19.28 -44.90 8.48
N ASP A 259 17.99 -44.62 8.30
CA ASP A 259 17.08 -45.63 7.74
C ASP A 259 16.93 -45.61 6.20
N LEU A 260 17.52 -44.64 5.49
CA LEU A 260 17.07 -44.32 4.12
C LEU A 260 18.17 -44.28 3.05
N PHE A 261 19.45 -44.35 3.41
CA PHE A 261 20.54 -44.29 2.44
C PHE A 261 20.74 -45.64 1.70
N ASP A 262 20.61 -46.76 2.40
CA ASP A 262 20.93 -48.11 1.86
C ASP A 262 19.94 -48.61 0.80
N ARG A 263 18.69 -48.13 0.83
CA ARG A 263 17.66 -48.50 -0.17
C ARG A 263 17.82 -47.78 -1.51
N PHE A 264 18.64 -46.73 -1.56
CA PHE A 264 18.68 -45.79 -2.67
C PHE A 264 19.73 -46.12 -3.74
N PHE A 265 20.82 -46.82 -3.40
CA PHE A 265 21.99 -47.03 -4.30
C PHE A 265 22.27 -48.47 -4.72
N ASN A 266 21.37 -49.41 -4.45
CA ASN A 266 21.48 -50.80 -4.91
C ASN A 266 22.86 -51.46 -4.61
N SER A 267 23.56 -51.01 -3.57
CA SER A 267 24.82 -51.59 -3.14
C SER A 267 24.54 -52.77 -2.21
N ARG A 268 24.72 -53.99 -2.72
CA ARG A 268 24.64 -55.25 -1.96
C ARG A 268 25.68 -55.38 -0.81
N GLN A 269 26.41 -54.33 -0.46
CA GLN A 269 27.40 -54.36 0.61
C GLN A 269 26.93 -53.54 1.81
N GLN A 270 26.82 -54.28 2.92
CA GLN A 270 26.29 -53.95 4.22
C GLN A 270 27.02 -52.79 4.91
N SER A 271 26.26 -51.86 5.48
CA SER A 271 26.40 -51.47 6.89
C SER A 271 25.17 -50.68 7.34
N PRO A 272 24.34 -51.22 8.25
CA PRO A 272 23.29 -50.44 8.89
C PRO A 272 23.93 -49.40 9.80
N GLY A 273 23.70 -48.11 9.53
CA GLY A 273 24.19 -46.97 10.31
C GLY A 273 24.08 -45.65 9.55
N PRO A 274 24.19 -44.49 10.23
CA PRO A 274 24.13 -43.19 9.57
C PRO A 274 25.37 -43.06 8.67
N ARG A 275 25.17 -42.93 7.35
CA ARG A 275 26.29 -42.73 6.44
C ARG A 275 26.83 -41.33 6.66
N VAL A 276 28.11 -41.22 7.02
CA VAL A 276 28.82 -39.94 7.14
C VAL A 276 29.82 -39.84 6.00
N LEU A 277 29.62 -38.85 5.12
CA LEU A 277 30.61 -38.50 4.12
C LEU A 277 31.61 -37.51 4.73
N ARG A 278 32.90 -37.80 4.57
CA ARG A 278 33.98 -36.95 5.05
C ARG A 278 34.79 -36.44 3.88
N THR A 279 35.14 -35.16 3.90
CA THR A 279 36.09 -34.62 2.93
C THR A 279 37.52 -35.04 3.27
N GLN A 280 38.47 -34.78 2.37
CA GLN A 280 39.88 -34.82 2.74
C GLN A 280 40.25 -33.55 3.52
N ALA A 281 41.25 -33.65 4.39
CA ALA A 281 41.85 -32.49 5.04
C ALA A 281 42.63 -31.66 4.01
N VAL A 282 42.68 -30.35 4.21
CA VAL A 282 43.39 -29.42 3.32
C VAL A 282 44.46 -28.67 4.10
N ASP A 283 45.69 -28.69 3.61
CA ASP A 283 46.78 -27.92 4.20
C ASP A 283 46.96 -26.59 3.45
N VAL A 284 47.19 -25.53 4.21
CA VAL A 284 47.54 -24.19 3.71
C VAL A 284 48.90 -23.80 4.29
N GLU A 285 49.83 -23.45 3.41
CA GLU A 285 51.15 -22.96 3.77
C GLU A 285 51.12 -21.44 3.97
N VAL A 286 51.40 -21.00 5.19
CA VAL A 286 51.29 -19.59 5.59
C VAL A 286 52.66 -18.97 5.79
N ARG A 287 52.97 -17.93 5.01
CA ARG A 287 54.22 -17.18 5.07
C ARG A 287 54.15 -16.04 6.06
N GLU A 288 55.24 -15.78 6.75
CA GLU A 288 55.40 -14.57 7.58
C GLU A 288 55.46 -13.31 6.71
N LEU A 289 54.95 -12.20 7.23
CA LEU A 289 55.07 -10.90 6.57
C LEU A 289 56.54 -10.44 6.56
N PRO A 290 57.03 -9.77 5.49
CA PRO A 290 58.40 -9.28 5.42
C PRO A 290 58.77 -8.34 6.58
N MET A 291 59.99 -8.48 7.09
CA MET A 291 60.57 -7.64 8.14
C MET A 291 61.63 -6.67 7.55
N PRO A 292 61.79 -5.46 8.12
CA PRO A 292 61.01 -4.89 9.23
C PRO A 292 59.62 -4.41 8.78
N LYS A 293 58.63 -4.54 9.66
CA LYS A 293 57.29 -3.97 9.42
C LYS A 293 57.36 -2.44 9.49
N PRO A 294 56.81 -1.69 8.51
CA PRO A 294 56.77 -0.24 8.56
C PRO A 294 56.07 0.29 9.82
N SER A 295 56.54 1.40 10.37
CA SER A 295 55.85 2.12 11.43
C SER A 295 54.48 2.58 10.94
N GLY A 296 53.42 2.29 11.70
CA GLY A 296 52.04 2.63 11.30
C GLY A 296 51.37 1.60 10.37
N PHE A 297 51.94 0.40 10.19
CA PHE A 297 51.25 -0.70 9.53
C PHE A 297 49.90 -1.00 10.22
N SER A 298 48.82 -0.91 9.45
CA SER A 298 47.43 -1.04 9.92
C SER A 298 47.04 -2.43 10.40
N GLY A 299 47.82 -3.46 10.05
CA GLY A 299 47.43 -4.87 10.21
C GLY A 299 46.65 -5.42 9.02
N ILE A 300 46.24 -4.57 8.06
CA ILE A 300 45.47 -4.99 6.89
C ILE A 300 46.37 -5.73 5.90
N VAL A 301 45.99 -6.96 5.59
CA VAL A 301 46.63 -7.82 4.59
C VAL A 301 45.57 -8.13 3.52
N ALA A 302 45.77 -7.62 2.31
CA ALA A 302 44.75 -7.58 1.28
C ALA A 302 45.36 -7.75 -0.12
N THR A 303 44.53 -7.98 -1.14
CA THR A 303 44.95 -7.81 -2.55
C THR A 303 44.52 -6.47 -3.11
N ARG A 304 43.49 -5.86 -2.52
CA ARG A 304 42.97 -4.54 -2.88
C ARG A 304 42.64 -3.75 -1.62
N CYS A 305 43.04 -2.49 -1.62
CA CYS A 305 42.74 -1.54 -0.56
C CYS A 305 42.64 -0.16 -1.21
N ALA A 306 41.46 0.45 -1.13
CA ALA A 306 41.18 1.77 -1.66
C ALA A 306 40.68 2.67 -0.53
N LEU A 307 41.22 3.88 -0.45
CA LEU A 307 40.85 4.87 0.55
C LEU A 307 40.42 6.15 -0.16
N GLU A 308 39.19 6.58 0.09
CA GLU A 308 38.60 7.79 -0.47
C GLU A 308 38.21 8.74 0.65
N GLY A 309 38.32 10.05 0.38
CA GLY A 309 38.01 11.12 1.33
C GLY A 309 37.22 12.25 0.67
N SER A 310 36.16 12.69 1.34
CA SER A 310 35.26 13.76 0.89
C SER A 310 34.90 14.70 2.05
N VAL A 311 34.46 15.90 1.68
CA VAL A 311 33.95 16.91 2.61
C VAL A 311 32.58 17.37 2.10
N ASP A 312 31.61 17.55 3.00
CA ASP A 312 30.25 17.98 2.65
C ASP A 312 30.23 19.43 2.11
N ARG A 313 31.02 20.32 2.73
CA ARG A 313 31.09 21.75 2.45
C ARG A 313 32.53 22.22 2.42
N THR A 314 32.92 22.82 1.30
CA THR A 314 34.24 23.45 1.13
C THR A 314 34.27 24.89 1.65
N SER A 315 33.13 25.45 2.07
CA SER A 315 33.04 26.77 2.70
C SER A 315 32.06 26.73 3.87
N VAL A 316 32.52 27.13 5.05
CA VAL A 316 31.74 27.16 6.30
C VAL A 316 32.03 28.44 7.07
N PRO A 317 31.06 29.06 7.76
CA PRO A 317 31.33 30.14 8.69
C PRO A 317 32.26 29.71 9.83
N ARG A 318 33.11 30.62 10.31
CA ARG A 318 33.96 30.39 11.50
C ARG A 318 33.09 29.91 12.68
N GLY A 319 33.51 28.80 13.30
CA GLY A 319 32.79 28.18 14.43
C GLY A 319 31.70 27.18 14.03
N GLU A 320 31.36 27.04 12.74
CA GLU A 320 30.51 25.96 12.24
C GLU A 320 31.33 24.71 11.90
N ALA A 321 30.65 23.56 11.95
CA ALA A 321 31.18 22.25 11.62
C ALA A 321 31.12 21.98 10.11
N ALA A 322 32.15 21.34 9.55
CA ALA A 322 32.14 20.64 8.27
C ALA A 322 32.27 19.13 8.51
N GLU A 323 31.61 18.30 7.71
CA GLU A 323 31.66 16.85 7.81
C GLU A 323 32.73 16.29 6.86
N LEU A 324 33.66 15.52 7.41
CA LEU A 324 34.67 14.77 6.68
C LEU A 324 34.28 13.30 6.66
N LYS A 325 34.10 12.76 5.45
CA LYS A 325 33.74 11.36 5.25
C LYS A 325 34.86 10.61 4.53
N PHE A 326 35.35 9.57 5.19
CA PHE A 326 36.39 8.67 4.68
C PHE A 326 35.80 7.29 4.44
N THR A 327 36.07 6.71 3.27
CA THR A 327 35.63 5.36 2.92
C THR A 327 36.84 4.51 2.58
N LEU A 328 37.07 3.46 3.36
CA LEU A 328 38.09 2.45 3.12
C LEU A 328 37.41 1.16 2.65
N GLU A 329 37.70 0.72 1.42
CA GLU A 329 37.23 -0.57 0.88
C GLU A 329 38.41 -1.52 0.67
N THR A 330 38.32 -2.73 1.20
CA THR A 330 39.38 -3.73 1.11
C THR A 330 38.85 -5.16 1.15
N ASP A 331 39.57 -6.11 0.55
CA ASP A 331 39.35 -7.55 0.73
C ASP A 331 40.21 -8.15 1.87
N GLY A 332 40.77 -7.30 2.72
CA GLY A 332 41.46 -7.67 3.94
C GLY A 332 40.53 -7.69 5.16
N PHE A 333 40.99 -8.32 6.23
CA PHE A 333 40.25 -8.39 7.50
C PHE A 333 40.27 -7.04 8.22
N LEU A 334 39.08 -6.44 8.46
CA LEU A 334 38.94 -5.15 9.15
C LEU A 334 38.61 -5.27 10.64
N LYS A 335 38.19 -6.44 11.11
CA LYS A 335 37.81 -6.64 12.53
C LYS A 335 39.08 -6.58 13.38
N GLY A 336 39.23 -5.50 14.15
CA GLY A 336 40.47 -5.19 14.90
C GLY A 336 41.34 -4.09 14.30
N PHE A 337 40.92 -3.47 13.19
CA PHE A 337 41.51 -2.23 12.70
C PHE A 337 41.21 -1.08 13.69
N ALA A 338 42.24 -0.32 14.09
CA ALA A 338 42.16 0.69 15.14
C ALA A 338 41.56 2.05 14.69
N GLY A 339 40.85 2.07 13.57
CA GLY A 339 40.22 3.27 13.00
C GLY A 339 41.17 4.15 12.17
N LEU A 340 40.59 5.16 11.51
CA LEU A 340 41.36 6.09 10.69
C LEU A 340 41.91 7.23 11.56
N ARG A 341 43.23 7.41 11.51
CA ARG A 341 43.92 8.50 12.23
C ARG A 341 44.09 9.70 11.31
N LEU A 342 43.49 10.82 11.66
CA LEU A 342 43.66 12.11 11.00
C LEU A 342 44.32 13.08 11.99
N ALA A 343 45.42 13.70 11.57
CA ALA A 343 46.05 14.76 12.37
C ALA A 343 45.17 16.02 12.34
N GLU A 344 44.96 16.64 13.51
CA GLU A 344 44.15 17.86 13.62
C GLU A 344 44.79 19.01 12.83
N PRO A 345 44.11 19.58 11.82
CA PRO A 345 44.62 20.73 11.08
C PRO A 345 44.76 21.97 11.97
N GLU A 346 45.79 22.79 11.73
CA GLU A 346 45.99 24.03 12.49
C GLU A 346 44.79 24.98 12.39
N GLY A 347 44.31 25.45 13.55
CA GLY A 347 43.16 26.34 13.61
C GLY A 347 41.83 25.63 13.40
N THR A 348 41.76 24.34 13.73
CA THR A 348 40.52 23.57 13.80
C THR A 348 40.42 22.76 15.08
N ARG A 349 39.26 22.18 15.35
CA ARG A 349 39.06 21.07 16.28
C ARG A 349 38.43 19.92 15.51
N LEU A 350 38.98 18.72 15.67
CA LEU A 350 38.48 17.51 15.02
C LEU A 350 37.77 16.63 16.05
N HIS A 351 36.54 16.23 15.75
CA HIS A 351 35.76 15.32 16.59
C HIS A 351 35.39 14.06 15.81
N ASP A 352 35.48 12.89 16.44
CA ASP A 352 34.99 11.65 15.86
C ASP A 352 33.46 11.58 16.00
N ALA A 353 32.74 11.33 14.91
CA ALA A 353 31.28 11.22 14.94
C ALA A 353 30.83 9.76 14.89
N ALA A 354 31.23 9.02 13.85
CA ALA A 354 30.87 7.62 13.67
C ALA A 354 31.94 6.87 12.87
N GLU A 355 32.26 5.64 13.29
CA GLU A 355 33.06 4.71 12.50
C GLU A 355 32.27 3.41 12.32
N ASN A 356 31.76 3.21 11.11
CA ASN A 356 30.95 2.05 10.76
C ASN A 356 31.78 1.07 9.95
N VAL A 357 32.12 -0.06 10.57
CA VAL A 357 32.77 -1.19 9.90
C VAL A 357 31.69 -2.17 9.44
N ALA A 358 31.46 -2.23 8.13
CA ALA A 358 30.64 -3.25 7.51
C ALA A 358 31.54 -4.30 6.86
N THR A 359 31.12 -5.55 6.92
CA THR A 359 31.68 -6.62 6.10
C THR A 359 30.55 -7.23 5.30
N ALA A 360 30.75 -7.37 4.00
CA ALA A 360 29.74 -7.93 3.10
C ALA A 360 30.38 -9.02 2.23
N PRO A 361 29.73 -10.18 2.07
CA PRO A 361 30.13 -11.14 1.06
C PRO A 361 29.82 -10.56 -0.33
N ARG A 362 30.85 -10.40 -1.19
CA ARG A 362 30.68 -10.09 -2.61
C ARG A 362 31.14 -11.29 -3.43
N GLU A 363 30.19 -11.98 -4.07
CA GLU A 363 30.32 -13.09 -5.05
C GLU A 363 31.22 -14.29 -4.66
N ASP A 364 32.49 -14.04 -4.34
CA ASP A 364 33.55 -15.01 -4.07
C ASP A 364 34.43 -14.68 -2.84
N ARG A 365 34.28 -13.51 -2.20
CA ARG A 365 35.18 -13.05 -1.12
C ARG A 365 34.47 -12.18 -0.07
N LEU A 366 35.08 -12.04 1.10
CA LEU A 366 34.67 -11.06 2.10
C LEU A 366 35.25 -9.70 1.71
N VAL A 367 34.41 -8.68 1.60
CA VAL A 367 34.86 -7.30 1.40
C VAL A 367 34.52 -6.52 2.64
N GLY A 368 35.56 -5.94 3.25
CA GLY A 368 35.44 -4.98 4.34
C GLY A 368 35.25 -3.57 3.79
N ARG A 369 34.30 -2.84 4.36
CA ARG A 369 34.07 -1.42 4.11
C ARG A 369 34.00 -0.69 5.44
N LEU A 370 34.94 0.21 5.68
CA LEU A 370 34.89 1.15 6.79
C LEU A 370 34.45 2.51 6.27
N VAL A 371 33.42 3.06 6.88
CA VAL A 371 33.02 4.47 6.69
C VAL A 371 33.31 5.19 7.99
N ALA A 372 34.25 6.12 7.98
CA ALA A 372 34.58 6.97 9.12
C ALA A 372 34.13 8.41 8.83
N GLU A 373 33.30 8.94 9.72
CA GLU A 373 32.78 10.30 9.68
C GLU A 373 33.39 11.09 10.84
N LYS A 374 34.03 12.20 10.51
CA LYS A 374 34.67 13.12 11.47
C LYS A 374 34.15 14.53 11.25
N VAL A 375 34.02 15.29 12.32
CA VAL A 375 33.49 16.64 12.32
C VAL A 375 34.64 17.62 12.52
N LEU A 376 34.83 18.52 11.56
CA LEU A 376 35.86 19.54 11.56
C LEU A 376 35.25 20.90 11.91
N VAL A 377 35.63 21.48 13.04
CA VAL A 377 35.18 22.82 13.46
C VAL A 377 36.31 23.81 13.29
N THR A 378 36.09 24.86 12.51
CA THR A 378 37.10 25.90 12.27
C THR A 378 37.16 26.91 13.43
N THR A 379 38.36 27.18 13.95
CA THR A 379 38.58 28.12 15.06
C THR A 379 39.16 29.47 14.61
N ARG A 380 39.58 29.58 13.34
CA ARG A 380 40.05 30.81 12.70
C ARG A 380 39.47 30.98 11.32
N GLU A 381 39.43 32.22 10.84
CA GLU A 381 39.02 32.56 9.47
C GLU A 381 40.15 32.27 8.48
N GLY A 382 39.79 32.02 7.22
CA GLY A 382 40.73 31.71 6.15
C GLY A 382 40.68 30.26 5.68
N VAL A 383 41.63 29.88 4.84
CA VAL A 383 41.68 28.55 4.24
C VAL A 383 42.36 27.57 5.18
N VAL A 384 41.64 26.52 5.56
CA VAL A 384 42.15 25.38 6.32
C VAL A 384 42.45 24.25 5.36
N ARG A 385 43.65 23.67 5.45
CA ARG A 385 44.05 22.51 4.67
C ARG A 385 43.93 21.23 5.48
N VAL A 386 43.01 20.35 5.08
CA VAL A 386 42.86 19.00 5.64
C VAL A 386 43.94 18.10 5.02
N PRO A 387 44.85 17.52 5.83
CA PRO A 387 45.93 16.70 5.31
C PRO A 387 45.41 15.36 4.76
N PRO A 388 46.15 14.72 3.83
CA PRO A 388 45.88 13.35 3.41
C PRO A 388 45.84 12.37 4.59
N VAL A 389 44.86 11.48 4.60
CA VAL A 389 44.82 10.32 5.51
C VAL A 389 45.53 9.17 4.83
N GLU A 390 46.42 8.50 5.56
CA GLU A 390 47.23 7.39 5.05
C GLU A 390 46.92 6.10 5.80
N VAL A 391 46.77 5.00 5.05
CA VAL A 391 46.64 3.64 5.58
C VAL A 391 47.71 2.77 4.94
N ILE A 392 48.67 2.32 5.77
CA ILE A 392 49.71 1.38 5.34
C ILE A 392 49.16 -0.04 5.45
N TRP A 393 49.09 -0.75 4.33
CA TRP A 393 48.58 -2.12 4.22
C TRP A 393 49.59 -3.02 3.48
N PHE A 394 49.44 -4.33 3.58
CA PHE A 394 50.29 -5.28 2.88
C PHE A 394 49.57 -5.81 1.62
N ASP A 395 50.15 -5.53 0.45
CA ASP A 395 49.68 -6.04 -0.83
C ASP A 395 50.16 -7.47 -1.01
N ALA A 396 49.29 -8.41 -0.66
CA ALA A 396 49.57 -9.84 -0.68
C ALA A 396 49.80 -10.39 -2.09
N ALA A 397 49.34 -9.69 -3.14
CA ALA A 397 49.59 -10.08 -4.53
C ALA A 397 51.02 -9.71 -4.97
N ARG A 398 51.58 -8.62 -4.42
CA ARG A 398 52.96 -8.16 -4.71
C ARG A 398 53.99 -8.57 -3.66
N GLY A 399 53.54 -8.99 -2.47
CA GLY A 399 54.41 -9.30 -1.35
C GLY A 399 55.11 -8.06 -0.77
N GLN A 400 54.49 -6.88 -0.85
CA GLN A 400 55.11 -5.60 -0.45
C GLN A 400 54.11 -4.73 0.33
N TYR A 401 54.63 -3.89 1.23
CA TYR A 401 53.83 -2.87 1.91
C TYR A 401 53.51 -1.71 0.98
N ARG A 402 52.27 -1.21 1.05
CA ARG A 402 51.78 -0.08 0.24
C ARG A 402 50.96 0.86 1.11
N THR A 403 50.86 2.10 0.68
CA THR A 403 50.06 3.13 1.36
C THR A 403 48.87 3.50 0.49
N ALA A 404 47.66 3.36 1.01
CA ALA A 404 46.46 3.97 0.46
C ALA A 404 46.32 5.37 1.07
N THR A 405 46.15 6.40 0.24
CA THR A 405 46.14 7.80 0.71
C THR A 405 44.97 8.55 0.09
N THR A 406 44.36 9.46 0.85
CA THR A 406 43.36 10.40 0.33
C THR A 406 44.04 11.60 -0.35
N GLN A 407 43.25 12.42 -1.03
CA GLN A 407 43.72 13.73 -1.47
C GLN A 407 43.60 14.76 -0.34
N ALA A 408 44.53 15.72 -0.29
CA ALA A 408 44.37 16.90 0.56
C ALA A 408 43.15 17.70 0.12
N ARG A 409 42.42 18.28 1.08
CA ARG A 409 41.24 19.11 0.82
C ARG A 409 41.37 20.46 1.49
N GLU A 410 40.75 21.47 0.90
CA GLU A 410 40.71 22.82 1.45
C GLU A 410 39.28 23.16 1.87
N VAL A 411 39.14 23.72 3.08
CA VAL A 411 37.90 24.21 3.65
C VAL A 411 38.08 25.68 3.99
N THR A 412 37.28 26.56 3.39
CA THR A 412 37.36 28.01 3.60
C THR A 412 36.43 28.43 4.74
N ALA A 413 37.02 28.92 5.83
CA ALA A 413 36.31 29.52 6.96
C ALA A 413 35.97 30.99 6.66
N THR A 414 34.69 31.30 6.45
CA THR A 414 34.22 32.68 6.20
C THR A 414 34.03 33.45 7.51
N PRO A 415 34.10 34.80 7.48
CA PRO A 415 33.85 35.63 8.66
C PRO A 415 32.49 35.33 9.30
N SER A 416 32.44 35.37 10.63
CA SER A 416 31.21 35.15 11.41
C SER A 416 31.24 35.99 12.68
N ASP A 417 30.16 36.74 12.93
CA ASP A 417 29.96 37.52 14.16
C ASP A 417 29.64 36.62 15.37
N ARG A 418 29.58 35.30 15.17
CA ARG A 418 29.28 34.33 16.23
C ARG A 418 30.49 34.12 17.14
N PRO A 419 30.28 34.08 18.47
CA PRO A 419 31.36 33.81 19.42
C PRO A 419 31.96 32.43 19.16
N LEU A 420 33.29 32.35 19.17
CA LEU A 420 34.01 31.08 19.14
C LEU A 420 33.58 30.25 20.35
N ALA A 421 33.05 29.04 20.10
CA ALA A 421 32.72 28.07 21.15
C ALA A 421 34.00 27.69 21.91
N GLY A 422 34.31 28.44 22.95
CA GLY A 422 35.31 28.09 23.95
C GLY A 422 34.74 27.04 24.89
N GLY A 423 35.35 25.86 24.90
CA GLY A 423 35.07 24.79 25.85
C GLY A 423 34.10 23.72 25.36
N GLU A 424 34.34 22.49 25.83
CA GLU A 424 33.57 21.26 25.58
C GLU A 424 32.08 21.33 26.00
N ASP A 425 31.61 22.49 26.47
CA ASP A 425 30.31 22.66 27.12
C ASP A 425 29.27 23.51 26.38
N SER A 426 29.55 23.95 25.14
CA SER A 426 28.49 24.60 24.35
C SER A 426 27.45 23.58 23.88
N GLY A 427 26.20 23.71 24.34
CA GLY A 427 25.08 22.85 23.94
C GLY A 427 24.79 22.83 22.43
N PHE A 428 25.30 23.82 21.70
CA PHE A 428 25.24 23.88 20.23
C PHE A 428 26.12 22.83 19.55
N LEU A 429 27.38 22.66 19.97
CA LEU A 429 28.27 21.62 19.43
C LEU A 429 27.74 20.21 19.75
N ARG A 430 27.23 20.00 20.97
CA ARG A 430 26.55 18.74 21.35
C ARG A 430 25.34 18.46 20.45
N ASN A 431 24.52 19.48 20.18
CA ASN A 431 23.36 19.33 19.30
C ASN A 431 23.73 19.05 17.84
N GLU A 432 24.82 19.65 17.32
CA GLU A 432 25.25 19.44 15.94
C GLU A 432 25.99 18.10 15.75
N ILE A 433 26.83 17.70 16.72
CA ILE A 433 27.44 16.36 16.79
C ILE A 433 26.37 15.27 16.96
N ALA A 434 25.35 15.49 17.80
CA ALA A 434 24.22 14.57 17.96
C ALA A 434 23.29 14.51 16.73
N ARG A 435 23.31 15.54 15.87
CA ARG A 435 22.57 15.56 14.60
C ARG A 435 23.29 14.81 13.48
N LEU A 436 24.61 14.67 13.60
CA LEU A 436 25.48 14.05 12.59
C LEU A 436 25.96 12.64 12.98
N GLY A 437 25.97 12.29 14.28
CA GLY A 437 26.54 11.05 14.80
C GLY A 437 25.57 9.91 15.18
N ASP A 438 24.25 10.06 15.03
CA ASP A 438 23.30 8.98 15.34
C ASP A 438 22.15 8.88 14.34
N ASP A 439 21.79 7.64 13.99
CA ASP A 439 20.82 7.21 12.98
C ASP A 439 19.35 7.71 13.15
N LEU A 440 19.03 8.39 14.26
CA LEU A 440 17.70 8.95 14.53
C LEU A 440 17.70 10.46 14.30
N ALA A 441 16.84 10.94 13.39
CA ALA A 441 16.58 12.37 13.23
C ALA A 441 16.15 13.00 14.56
N PHE A 442 16.64 14.22 14.83
CA PHE A 442 16.41 14.94 16.08
C PHE A 442 14.93 15.34 16.27
N ILE A 443 14.58 15.76 17.49
CA ILE A 443 13.22 16.21 17.86
C ILE A 443 12.75 17.44 17.06
N HIS A 444 11.44 17.58 16.88
CA HIS A 444 10.81 18.78 16.35
C HIS A 444 10.77 19.87 17.43
N ALA A 445 11.67 20.85 17.32
CA ALA A 445 11.81 21.95 18.28
C ALA A 445 10.91 23.18 18.00
N GLY A 446 10.21 23.19 16.86
CA GLY A 446 9.30 24.27 16.48
C GLY A 446 7.95 24.22 17.20
N PRO A 447 7.08 25.25 17.00
CA PRO A 447 5.72 25.23 17.54
C PRO A 447 4.97 24.01 17.02
N VAL A 448 4.11 23.43 17.86
CA VAL A 448 3.42 22.18 17.53
C VAL A 448 2.54 22.38 16.31
N ARG A 449 2.86 21.67 15.22
CA ARG A 449 1.99 21.60 14.05
C ARG A 449 0.77 20.78 14.45
N ARG A 450 -0.37 21.44 14.60
CA ARG A 450 -1.65 20.76 14.77
C ARG A 450 -1.92 19.87 13.55
N ALA A 451 -2.70 18.80 13.74
CA ALA A 451 -3.24 18.01 12.64
C ALA A 451 -3.75 18.94 11.53
N SER A 452 -3.60 18.53 10.26
CA SER A 452 -4.08 19.28 9.09
C SER A 452 -5.38 19.98 9.48
N GLY A 453 -5.46 21.32 9.42
CA GLY A 453 -6.63 22.09 9.89
C GLY A 453 -7.94 21.80 9.13
N LEU A 454 -7.97 20.70 8.38
CA LEU A 454 -9.09 20.08 7.72
C LEU A 454 -10.03 19.43 8.77
N PRO A 455 -11.34 19.56 8.59
CA PRO A 455 -12.35 18.79 9.32
C PRO A 455 -12.07 17.30 9.29
N GLY A 456 -11.96 16.68 10.46
CA GLY A 456 -11.74 15.25 10.57
C GLY A 456 -12.92 14.45 10.02
N ALA A 457 -12.65 13.32 9.37
CA ALA A 457 -13.72 12.45 8.89
C ALA A 457 -14.62 12.04 10.09
N GLY A 458 -15.89 12.40 10.03
CA GLY A 458 -16.86 12.17 11.12
C GLY A 458 -17.18 13.38 12.00
N SER A 459 -16.48 14.52 11.86
CA SER A 459 -16.87 15.75 12.55
C SER A 459 -18.18 16.33 11.98
N ALA A 460 -18.91 17.11 12.79
CA ALA A 460 -20.10 17.83 12.34
C ALA A 460 -19.81 18.76 11.15
N THR A 461 -18.63 19.39 11.15
CA THR A 461 -18.15 20.25 10.05
C THR A 461 -17.86 19.48 8.77
N TRP A 462 -17.40 18.24 8.85
CA TRP A 462 -17.20 17.40 7.68
C TRP A 462 -18.55 16.99 7.07
N TRP A 463 -19.51 16.58 7.90
CA TRP A 463 -20.86 16.20 7.45
C TRP A 463 -21.63 17.37 6.83
N SER A 464 -21.52 18.58 7.39
CA SER A 464 -22.16 19.77 6.82
C SER A 464 -21.63 20.07 5.40
N LEU A 465 -20.32 19.99 5.19
CA LEU A 465 -19.67 20.17 3.88
C LEU A 465 -20.03 19.06 2.88
N ALA A 466 -20.15 17.81 3.33
CA ALA A 466 -20.50 16.67 2.48
C ALA A 466 -21.96 16.70 2.00
N LEU A 467 -22.89 17.18 2.84
CA LEU A 467 -24.33 17.23 2.51
C LEU A 467 -24.74 18.50 1.74
N ALA A 468 -24.00 19.60 1.89
CA ALA A 468 -24.25 20.86 1.19
C ALA A 468 -24.45 20.75 -0.34
N PRO A 469 -23.63 20.02 -1.12
CA PRO A 469 -23.83 19.93 -2.58
C PRO A 469 -25.14 19.25 -2.97
N ALA A 470 -25.60 18.25 -2.21
CA ALA A 470 -26.90 17.61 -2.45
C ALA A 470 -28.08 18.55 -2.17
N ALA A 471 -27.99 19.35 -1.09
CA ALA A 471 -28.99 20.36 -0.77
C ALA A 471 -29.07 21.44 -1.86
N LEU A 472 -27.92 21.94 -2.35
CA LEU A 472 -27.85 22.92 -3.43
C LEU A 472 -28.41 22.39 -4.75
N LEU A 473 -28.14 21.12 -5.09
CA LEU A 473 -28.76 20.48 -6.25
C LEU A 473 -30.28 20.38 -6.11
N GLY A 474 -30.79 20.03 -4.93
CA GLY A 474 -32.23 20.00 -4.66
C GLY A 474 -32.90 21.36 -4.91
N VAL A 475 -32.32 22.43 -4.39
CA VAL A 475 -32.78 23.82 -4.60
C VAL A 475 -32.68 24.23 -6.07
N GLY A 476 -31.55 23.94 -6.72
CA GLY A 476 -31.35 24.24 -8.13
C GLY A 476 -32.36 23.53 -9.02
N HIS A 477 -32.58 22.23 -8.81
CA HIS A 477 -33.58 21.46 -9.55
C HIS A 477 -34.99 22.02 -9.35
N TRP A 478 -35.37 22.38 -8.13
CA TRP A 478 -36.64 23.04 -7.83
C TRP A 478 -36.77 24.39 -8.56
N TRP A 479 -35.74 25.22 -8.56
CA TRP A 479 -35.74 26.51 -9.25
C TRP A 479 -35.86 26.37 -10.77
N PHE A 480 -35.06 25.48 -11.37
CA PHE A 480 -35.08 25.22 -12.81
C PHE A 480 -36.39 24.56 -13.27
N SER A 481 -36.95 23.63 -12.49
CA SER A 481 -38.26 23.02 -12.78
C SER A 481 -39.39 24.05 -12.72
N ARG A 482 -39.38 24.97 -11.75
CA ARG A 482 -40.33 26.10 -11.71
C ARG A 482 -40.14 27.08 -12.87
N ARG A 483 -38.90 27.39 -13.25
CA ARG A 483 -38.61 28.25 -14.42
C ARG A 483 -39.09 27.62 -15.73
N ALA A 484 -38.88 26.31 -15.90
CA ALA A 484 -39.39 25.55 -17.04
C ALA A 484 -40.94 25.46 -17.05
N ALA A 485 -41.58 25.35 -15.88
CA ALA A 485 -43.03 25.43 -15.74
C ALA A 485 -43.58 26.81 -16.15
N GLY A 486 -42.86 27.91 -15.87
CA GLY A 486 -43.24 29.26 -16.33
C GLY A 486 -43.15 29.45 -17.85
N LEU A 487 -42.26 28.72 -18.55
CA LEU A 487 -42.13 28.77 -20.01
C LEU A 487 -43.19 27.92 -20.74
N SER A 488 -43.74 26.90 -20.06
CA SER A 488 -44.81 26.03 -20.58
C SER A 488 -46.23 26.61 -20.39
N ASP A 489 -46.38 27.75 -19.72
CA ASP A 489 -47.65 28.50 -19.61
C ASP A 489 -48.01 29.24 -20.92
N ARG A 490 -48.14 28.50 -22.03
CA ARG A 490 -48.72 29.04 -23.28
C ARG A 490 -50.22 29.28 -23.12
N ALA A 491 -50.93 28.37 -22.44
CA ALA A 491 -52.36 28.46 -22.20
C ALA A 491 -52.77 29.63 -21.29
N GLY A 492 -52.05 29.88 -20.18
CA GLY A 492 -52.33 31.00 -19.29
C GLY A 492 -51.89 32.37 -19.85
N ARG A 493 -50.92 32.42 -20.77
CA ARG A 493 -50.62 33.63 -21.57
C ARG A 493 -51.74 33.93 -22.57
N ARG A 494 -52.23 32.91 -23.30
CA ARG A 494 -53.37 33.07 -24.23
C ARG A 494 -54.64 33.51 -23.50
N ARG A 495 -54.96 32.89 -22.36
CA ARG A 495 -56.09 33.28 -21.50
C ARG A 495 -55.99 34.74 -21.02
N ARG A 496 -54.82 35.18 -20.53
CA ARG A 496 -54.61 36.57 -20.08
C ARG A 496 -54.74 37.58 -21.22
N ALA A 497 -54.26 37.22 -22.41
CA ALA A 497 -54.43 38.04 -23.62
C ALA A 497 -55.91 38.10 -24.05
N ALA A 498 -56.62 36.98 -24.03
CA ALA A 498 -58.06 36.92 -24.33
C ALA A 498 -58.89 37.75 -23.36
N LEU A 499 -58.60 37.69 -22.06
CA LEU A 499 -59.22 38.52 -21.03
C LEU A 499 -58.98 40.02 -21.27
N ALA A 500 -57.75 40.40 -21.59
CA ALA A 500 -57.40 41.79 -21.89
C ALA A 500 -58.15 42.31 -23.13
N ALA A 501 -58.26 41.48 -24.18
CA ALA A 501 -59.01 41.81 -25.39
C ALA A 501 -60.53 41.93 -25.14
N ALA A 502 -61.10 41.03 -24.32
CA ALA A 502 -62.51 41.08 -23.94
C ALA A 502 -62.83 42.33 -23.11
N ARG A 503 -61.99 42.66 -22.12
CA ARG A 503 -62.12 43.89 -21.31
C ARG A 503 -62.12 45.15 -22.18
N LYS A 504 -61.21 45.21 -23.15
CA LYS A 504 -61.12 46.35 -24.08
C LYS A 504 -62.41 46.50 -24.88
N ARG A 505 -62.92 45.42 -25.47
CA ARG A 505 -64.16 45.41 -26.27
C ARG A 505 -65.40 45.75 -25.45
N LEU A 506 -65.50 45.25 -24.21
CA LEU A 506 -66.63 45.56 -23.33
C LEU A 506 -66.64 47.03 -22.90
N ARG A 507 -65.48 47.64 -22.64
CA ARG A 507 -65.38 49.09 -22.37
C ARG A 507 -65.71 49.93 -23.60
N GLU A 508 -65.32 49.49 -24.79
CA GLU A 508 -65.71 50.14 -26.06
C GLU A 508 -67.22 50.04 -26.31
N ALA A 509 -67.84 48.90 -25.96
CA ALA A 509 -69.28 48.71 -26.04
C ALA A 509 -70.05 49.61 -25.06
N GLU A 510 -69.53 49.79 -23.84
CA GLU A 510 -70.12 50.65 -22.81
C GLU A 510 -70.18 52.13 -23.22
N LEU A 511 -69.21 52.56 -24.04
CA LEU A 511 -69.10 53.93 -24.55
C LEU A 511 -69.77 54.13 -25.92
N SER A 512 -70.39 53.10 -26.49
CA SER A 512 -70.99 53.18 -27.83
C SER A 512 -72.31 53.96 -27.78
N ALA A 513 -72.45 54.97 -28.65
CA ALA A 513 -73.66 55.78 -28.77
C ALA A 513 -74.79 55.07 -29.55
N GLU A 514 -74.44 54.06 -30.35
CA GLU A 514 -75.36 53.32 -31.21
C GLU A 514 -75.57 51.90 -30.69
N ALA A 515 -76.83 51.45 -30.65
CA ALA A 515 -77.20 50.17 -30.04
C ALA A 515 -76.63 48.94 -30.79
N GLU A 516 -76.76 48.92 -32.11
CA GLU A 516 -76.29 47.83 -32.98
C GLU A 516 -74.77 47.55 -32.87
N PRO A 517 -73.87 48.52 -33.12
CA PRO A 517 -72.43 48.28 -33.05
C PRO A 517 -71.95 47.96 -31.63
N GLY A 518 -72.59 48.54 -30.61
CA GLY A 518 -72.29 48.23 -29.22
C GLY A 518 -72.66 46.81 -28.81
N LEU A 519 -73.84 46.31 -29.21
CA LEU A 519 -74.24 44.91 -28.98
C LEU A 519 -73.31 43.93 -29.72
N ALA A 520 -72.90 44.26 -30.94
CA ALA A 520 -71.94 43.45 -31.70
C ALA A 520 -70.57 43.34 -30.99
N LEU A 521 -70.13 44.38 -30.27
CA LEU A 521 -68.90 44.37 -29.48
C LEU A 521 -69.02 43.48 -28.24
N VAL A 522 -70.16 43.49 -27.53
CA VAL A 522 -70.40 42.61 -26.38
C VAL A 522 -70.40 41.14 -26.81
N ALA A 523 -71.16 40.80 -27.86
CA ALA A 523 -71.20 39.43 -28.39
C ALA A 523 -69.81 38.92 -28.81
N ARG A 524 -68.99 39.76 -29.48
CA ARG A 524 -67.61 39.41 -29.87
C ARG A 524 -66.66 39.30 -28.68
N ALA A 525 -66.85 40.09 -27.63
CA ALA A 525 -66.03 40.02 -26.43
C ALA A 525 -66.23 38.68 -25.71
N LEU A 526 -67.49 38.25 -25.55
CA LEU A 526 -67.86 37.01 -24.88
C LEU A 526 -67.46 35.78 -25.70
N THR A 527 -67.86 35.71 -26.98
CA THR A 527 -67.55 34.56 -27.85
C THR A 527 -66.06 34.46 -28.15
N GLY A 528 -65.36 35.59 -28.38
CA GLY A 528 -63.92 35.61 -28.61
C GLY A 528 -63.11 35.17 -27.38
N TYR A 529 -63.53 35.56 -26.17
CA TYR A 529 -62.87 35.11 -24.94
C TYR A 529 -63.00 33.60 -24.72
N VAL A 530 -64.20 33.05 -24.95
CA VAL A 530 -64.47 31.62 -24.80
C VAL A 530 -63.75 30.81 -25.88
N ALA A 531 -63.77 31.29 -27.13
CA ALA A 531 -63.02 30.71 -28.25
C ALA A 531 -61.52 30.60 -27.94
N ASP A 532 -60.91 31.69 -27.46
CA ASP A 532 -59.49 31.71 -27.12
C ASP A 532 -59.15 30.86 -25.88
N CYS A 533 -60.07 30.71 -24.94
CA CYS A 533 -59.89 29.86 -23.76
C CYS A 533 -60.03 28.37 -24.06
N LEU A 534 -60.91 27.99 -24.99
CA LEU A 534 -61.20 26.60 -25.37
C LEU A 534 -60.49 26.15 -26.66
N ASP A 535 -59.73 27.05 -27.31
CA ASP A 535 -59.10 26.84 -28.61
C ASP A 535 -60.09 26.45 -29.72
N LEU A 536 -61.26 27.08 -29.71
CA LEU A 536 -62.32 26.89 -30.70
C LEU A 536 -62.29 28.01 -31.75
N PRO A 537 -62.69 27.75 -33.01
CA PRO A 537 -62.93 28.82 -33.97
C PRO A 537 -64.11 29.70 -33.50
N VAL A 538 -64.00 31.02 -33.69
CA VAL A 538 -64.93 32.03 -33.14
C VAL A 538 -66.40 31.80 -33.51
N GLY A 539 -66.68 31.13 -34.64
CA GLY A 539 -68.04 30.80 -35.09
C GLY A 539 -68.63 29.49 -34.51
N ALA A 540 -67.86 28.74 -33.72
CA ALA A 540 -68.29 27.46 -33.13
C ALA A 540 -68.65 27.56 -31.64
N VAL A 541 -68.61 28.77 -31.06
CA VAL A 541 -68.87 28.99 -29.63
C VAL A 541 -70.37 29.19 -29.40
N GLY A 542 -70.96 28.34 -28.56
CA GLY A 542 -72.33 28.49 -28.08
C GLY A 542 -72.47 28.53 -26.56
N THR A 543 -73.70 28.70 -26.09
CA THR A 543 -74.10 28.62 -24.67
C THR A 543 -73.54 27.37 -23.94
N PRO A 544 -73.52 26.16 -24.54
CA PRO A 544 -72.95 24.97 -23.90
C PRO A 544 -71.45 25.09 -23.61
N ASP A 545 -70.70 25.82 -24.43
CA ASP A 545 -69.25 26.00 -24.28
C ASP A 545 -68.92 26.97 -23.14
N ILE A 546 -69.77 27.97 -22.93
CA ILE A 546 -69.65 28.90 -21.79
C ILE A 546 -69.90 28.14 -20.49
N VAL A 547 -70.94 27.29 -20.46
CA VAL A 547 -71.26 26.46 -19.29
C VAL A 547 -70.17 25.42 -19.03
N SER A 548 -69.63 24.78 -20.07
CA SER A 548 -68.52 23.83 -19.93
C SER A 548 -67.26 24.52 -19.39
N LEU A 549 -66.96 25.74 -19.86
CA LEU A 549 -65.89 26.57 -19.32
C LEU A 549 -66.12 26.94 -17.84
N GLY A 550 -67.37 27.25 -17.46
CA GLY A 550 -67.78 27.52 -16.08
C GLY A 550 -67.62 26.34 -15.14
N THR A 551 -68.05 25.16 -15.57
CA THR A 551 -67.90 23.92 -14.79
C THR A 551 -66.43 23.56 -14.60
N ALA A 552 -65.61 23.69 -15.64
CA ALA A 552 -64.16 23.49 -15.56
C ALA A 552 -63.49 24.47 -14.57
N ARG A 553 -64.06 25.67 -14.40
CA ARG A 553 -63.52 26.73 -13.51
C ARG A 553 -64.21 26.81 -12.14
N ARG A 554 -65.12 25.88 -11.82
CA ARG A 554 -65.89 25.85 -10.56
C ARG A 554 -66.70 27.13 -10.29
N CYS A 555 -67.08 27.85 -11.35
CA CYS A 555 -67.97 29.00 -11.28
C CYS A 555 -69.16 28.79 -12.22
N PRO A 556 -70.02 27.77 -11.96
CA PRO A 556 -71.15 27.47 -12.82
C PRO A 556 -72.16 28.62 -12.87
N ASP A 557 -72.30 29.38 -11.78
CA ASP A 557 -73.27 30.48 -11.70
C ASP A 557 -72.84 31.68 -12.54
N ALA A 558 -71.56 32.10 -12.45
CA ALA A 558 -71.03 33.16 -13.30
C ALA A 558 -71.05 32.78 -14.80
N ALA A 559 -70.86 31.50 -15.12
CA ALA A 559 -70.96 31.03 -16.50
C ALA A 559 -72.40 30.97 -17.02
N ARG A 560 -73.37 30.60 -16.18
CA ARG A 560 -74.80 30.70 -16.51
C ARG A 560 -75.20 32.15 -16.72
N GLU A 561 -74.73 33.06 -15.88
CA GLU A 561 -74.97 34.50 -16.01
C GLU A 561 -74.40 35.03 -17.33
N LEU A 562 -73.15 34.69 -17.69
CA LEU A 562 -72.56 35.04 -18.98
C LEU A 562 -73.32 34.48 -20.18
N ALA A 563 -73.83 33.26 -20.07
CA ALA A 563 -74.60 32.61 -21.12
C ALA A 563 -75.96 33.30 -21.32
N LEU A 564 -76.63 33.69 -20.23
CA LEU A 564 -77.87 34.47 -20.27
C LEU A 564 -77.63 35.88 -20.84
N LEU A 565 -76.51 36.52 -20.51
CA LEU A 565 -76.14 37.83 -21.04
C LEU A 565 -75.85 37.78 -22.55
N LEU A 566 -75.22 36.71 -23.04
CA LEU A 566 -75.02 36.50 -24.47
C LEU A 566 -76.35 36.29 -25.19
N GLU A 567 -77.26 35.49 -24.62
CA GLU A 567 -78.60 35.27 -25.20
C GLU A 567 -79.43 36.55 -25.25
N ARG A 568 -79.42 37.35 -24.18
CA ARG A 568 -80.03 38.69 -24.15
C ARG A 568 -79.42 39.62 -25.20
N CYS A 569 -78.10 39.55 -25.41
CA CYS A 569 -77.40 40.32 -26.44
C CYS A 569 -77.85 39.93 -27.85
N ASP A 570 -77.97 38.63 -28.14
CA ASP A 570 -78.42 38.15 -29.44
C ASP A 570 -79.91 38.45 -29.70
N GLN A 571 -80.76 38.34 -28.68
CA GLN A 571 -82.17 38.76 -28.77
C GLN A 571 -82.29 40.28 -29.02
N ALA A 572 -81.47 41.09 -28.35
CA ALA A 572 -81.42 42.53 -28.57
C ALA A 572 -80.94 42.89 -29.99
N ARG A 573 -79.97 42.15 -30.54
CA ARG A 573 -79.39 42.39 -31.87
C ARG A 573 -80.31 41.94 -33.02
N PHE A 574 -81.02 40.82 -32.86
CA PHE A 574 -81.82 40.25 -33.96
C PHE A 574 -83.34 40.36 -33.78
N GLY A 575 -83.83 40.60 -32.56
CA GLY A 575 -85.25 40.56 -32.18
C GLY A 575 -85.90 41.92 -31.90
N GLY A 576 -85.15 43.02 -31.89
CA GLY A 576 -85.68 44.39 -31.85
C GLY A 576 -86.33 44.84 -30.53
N GLN A 577 -86.37 44.01 -29.48
CA GLN A 577 -86.75 44.42 -28.13
C GLN A 577 -85.68 43.99 -27.12
N ALA A 578 -84.93 44.97 -26.60
CA ALA A 578 -83.97 44.76 -25.53
C ALA A 578 -84.50 45.39 -24.24
N SER A 579 -84.66 44.59 -23.18
CA SER A 579 -84.81 45.10 -21.82
C SER A 579 -83.42 45.36 -21.23
N GLY A 580 -82.90 46.58 -21.45
CA GLY A 580 -81.60 47.04 -20.94
C GLY A 580 -80.76 47.76 -21.99
N GLY A 581 -80.03 48.80 -21.57
CA GLY A 581 -79.13 49.55 -22.47
C GLY A 581 -77.85 48.77 -22.77
N VAL A 582 -77.21 49.03 -23.93
CA VAL A 582 -75.92 48.40 -24.29
C VAL A 582 -74.87 48.55 -23.21
N ALA A 583 -74.81 49.72 -22.56
CA ALA A 583 -73.87 50.01 -21.47
C ALA A 583 -74.10 49.11 -20.24
N GLU A 584 -75.36 48.85 -19.89
CA GLU A 584 -75.73 47.97 -18.78
C GLU A 584 -75.32 46.52 -19.07
N LEU A 585 -75.63 46.04 -20.28
CA LEU A 585 -75.30 44.68 -20.72
C LEU A 585 -73.78 44.46 -20.83
N ALA A 586 -73.02 45.48 -21.26
CA ALA A 586 -71.56 45.46 -21.29
C ALA A 586 -70.94 45.42 -19.89
N ALA A 587 -71.46 46.22 -18.94
CA ALA A 587 -70.99 46.26 -17.56
C ALA A 587 -71.30 44.96 -16.80
N GLU A 588 -72.49 44.37 -17.00
CA GLU A 588 -72.86 43.05 -16.45
C GLU A 588 -71.97 41.93 -17.00
N SER A 589 -71.71 41.95 -18.30
CA SER A 589 -70.82 41.00 -18.96
C SER A 589 -69.39 41.08 -18.40
N LEU A 590 -68.90 42.30 -18.15
CA LEU A 590 -67.58 42.50 -17.55
C LEU A 590 -67.53 41.95 -16.11
N ARG A 591 -68.53 42.26 -15.27
CA ARG A 591 -68.60 41.76 -13.89
C ARG A 591 -68.62 40.23 -13.84
N SER A 592 -69.46 39.60 -14.64
CA SER A 592 -69.61 38.14 -14.68
C SER A 592 -68.33 37.46 -15.20
N LEU A 593 -67.68 38.07 -16.19
CA LEU A 593 -66.41 37.59 -16.75
C LEU A 593 -65.26 37.72 -15.73
N GLU A 594 -65.24 38.76 -14.91
CA GLU A 594 -64.29 38.89 -13.81
C GLU A 594 -64.53 37.89 -12.68
N GLN A 595 -65.79 37.58 -12.36
CA GLN A 595 -66.12 36.54 -11.39
C GLN A 595 -65.65 35.16 -11.88
N LEU A 596 -65.85 34.85 -13.17
CA LEU A 596 -65.36 33.63 -13.81
C LEU A 596 -63.82 33.49 -13.77
N GLU A 597 -63.10 34.61 -13.84
CA GLU A 597 -61.63 34.65 -13.73
C GLU A 597 -61.13 34.48 -12.30
N ARG A 598 -61.79 35.11 -11.31
CA ARG A 598 -61.44 34.95 -9.88
C ARG A 598 -61.54 33.49 -9.43
N GLY A 599 -62.53 32.75 -9.93
CA GLY A 599 -62.65 31.31 -9.67
C GLY A 599 -61.48 30.49 -10.19
N ALA A 600 -60.92 30.88 -11.34
CA ALA A 600 -59.81 30.18 -11.97
C ALA A 600 -58.43 30.48 -11.34
N GLU A 601 -58.26 31.61 -10.63
CA GLU A 601 -57.05 31.93 -9.87
C GLU A 601 -56.91 31.11 -8.57
N GLY A 602 -58.04 30.71 -7.96
CA GLY A 602 -58.08 29.87 -6.76
C GLY A 602 -57.43 28.49 -6.92
N THR A 603 -57.33 27.99 -8.15
CA THR A 603 -56.66 26.73 -8.53
C THR A 603 -55.13 26.82 -8.54
N THR A 604 -54.54 28.02 -8.45
CA THR A 604 -53.09 28.25 -8.60
C THR A 604 -52.42 28.87 -7.37
N ARG A 605 -52.91 28.61 -6.15
CA ARG A 605 -52.10 28.84 -4.94
C ARG A 605 -51.01 27.77 -4.84
N SER A 606 -49.89 28.04 -5.51
CA SER A 606 -48.63 27.31 -5.33
C SER A 606 -48.32 27.31 -3.83
N VAL A 607 -48.18 26.13 -3.25
CA VAL A 607 -47.59 25.91 -1.93
C VAL A 607 -46.25 26.66 -1.89
N ARG A 608 -46.25 27.81 -1.20
CA ARG A 608 -45.03 28.50 -0.76
C ARG A 608 -44.65 27.82 0.55
N GLY A 609 -43.96 26.69 0.44
CA GLY A 609 -43.37 25.97 1.56
C GLY A 609 -41.90 26.36 1.75
N PRO A 610 -41.40 26.38 3.00
CA PRO A 610 -40.19 27.10 3.43
C PRO A 610 -38.92 26.29 3.15
N VAL A 611 -38.50 26.18 1.88
CA VAL A 611 -37.23 25.50 1.56
C VAL A 611 -36.00 26.38 1.85
N ALA A 612 -36.19 27.70 1.95
CA ALA A 612 -35.11 28.64 2.26
C ALA A 612 -34.63 28.61 3.72
N GLY A 613 -35.48 28.18 4.67
CA GLY A 613 -35.14 28.13 6.10
C GLY A 613 -34.20 26.97 6.48
N ALA A 614 -34.28 25.85 5.77
CA ALA A 614 -33.50 24.65 6.09
C ALA A 614 -32.02 24.75 5.65
N LEU A 615 -31.69 25.52 4.61
CA LEU A 615 -30.31 25.73 4.17
C LEU A 615 -29.52 26.67 5.09
N GLY A 616 -30.17 27.65 5.72
CA GLY A 616 -29.53 28.56 6.66
C GLY A 616 -29.12 27.88 7.97
N LEU A 617 -29.95 26.95 8.47
CA LEU A 617 -29.69 26.22 9.72
C LEU A 617 -28.52 25.22 9.62
N LEU A 618 -28.30 24.60 8.44
CA LEU A 618 -27.15 23.70 8.20
C LEU A 618 -25.81 24.45 8.06
N LEU A 619 -25.84 25.72 7.64
CA LEU A 619 -24.64 26.57 7.54
C LEU A 619 -24.27 27.21 8.88
N VAL A 620 -25.26 27.58 9.71
CA VAL A 620 -25.04 28.15 11.05
C VAL A 620 -24.56 27.11 12.06
N ALA A 621 -24.93 25.83 11.91
CA ALA A 621 -24.40 24.74 12.73
C ALA A 621 -22.89 24.45 12.49
N SER A 622 -22.28 25.02 11.44
CA SER A 622 -20.86 24.84 11.11
C SER A 622 -19.92 25.82 11.83
N LEU A 623 -20.44 26.76 12.63
CA LEU A 623 -19.67 27.83 13.28
C LEU A 623 -19.42 27.64 14.79
N CYS A 624 -19.96 26.58 15.41
CA CYS A 624 -19.61 26.24 16.79
C CYS A 624 -18.31 25.44 16.81
N ALA A 625 -17.18 26.14 16.78
CA ALA A 625 -15.90 25.54 17.14
C ALA A 625 -15.90 25.24 18.65
N PRO A 626 -15.54 24.02 19.09
CA PRO A 626 -15.35 23.76 20.52
C PRO A 626 -14.25 24.70 21.04
N ALA A 627 -14.49 25.29 22.20
CA ALA A 627 -13.52 26.13 22.90
C ALA A 627 -12.21 25.35 23.06
N GLY A 628 -11.16 25.83 22.40
CA GLY A 628 -9.87 25.16 22.37
C GLY A 628 -9.17 25.26 23.72
N VAL A 629 -8.56 24.15 24.14
CA VAL A 629 -7.47 24.12 25.12
C VAL A 629 -6.41 25.16 24.71
N SER A 630 -5.89 25.92 25.68
CA SER A 630 -4.89 26.96 25.45
C SER A 630 -3.69 26.40 24.68
N ALA A 631 -3.43 26.93 23.49
CA ALA A 631 -2.28 26.54 22.67
C ALA A 631 -0.95 26.73 23.42
N ALA A 632 -0.90 27.73 24.32
CA ALA A 632 0.28 28.08 25.09
C ALA A 632 0.72 26.95 26.05
N ASP A 633 -0.22 26.16 26.57
CA ASP A 633 0.10 25.12 27.56
C ASP A 633 0.79 23.91 26.91
N VAL A 634 0.39 23.56 25.67
CA VAL A 634 1.00 22.47 24.91
C VAL A 634 2.39 22.86 24.42
N ASP A 635 2.54 24.07 23.88
CA ASP A 635 3.83 24.57 23.42
C ASP A 635 4.81 24.73 24.59
N GLY A 636 4.33 25.14 25.77
CA GLY A 636 5.12 25.17 27.01
C GLY A 636 5.64 23.79 27.42
N LEU A 637 4.77 22.77 27.46
CA LEU A 637 5.17 21.39 27.79
C LEU A 637 6.15 20.81 26.75
N MET A 638 5.95 21.11 25.48
CA MET A 638 6.87 20.71 24.42
C MET A 638 8.23 21.39 24.58
N ALA A 639 8.28 22.68 24.91
CA ALA A 639 9.53 23.38 25.19
C ALA A 639 10.28 22.77 26.39
N THR A 640 9.58 22.48 27.49
CA THR A 640 10.16 21.78 28.65
C THR A 640 10.71 20.41 28.26
N GLY A 641 9.94 19.62 27.50
CA GLY A 641 10.39 18.31 27.03
C GLY A 641 11.60 18.40 26.08
N ASN A 642 11.60 19.38 25.18
CA ASN A 642 12.69 19.62 24.25
C ASN A 642 13.99 20.03 24.97
N GLN A 643 13.89 20.85 26.01
CA GLN A 643 15.03 21.22 26.84
C GLN A 643 15.59 19.99 27.57
N ALA A 644 14.74 19.22 28.26
CA ALA A 644 15.16 18.01 28.95
C ALA A 644 15.79 16.99 27.99
N TYR A 645 15.24 16.86 26.77
CA TYR A 645 15.79 16.01 25.72
C TYR A 645 17.18 16.46 25.27
N ALA A 646 17.38 17.77 25.05
CA ALA A 646 18.67 18.34 24.67
C ALA A 646 19.75 18.17 25.76
N GLU A 647 19.34 18.13 27.03
CA GLU A 647 20.21 17.88 28.18
C GLU A 647 20.45 16.38 28.44
N GLY A 648 19.92 15.48 27.60
CA GLY A 648 20.05 14.02 27.75
C GLY A 648 19.15 13.40 28.83
N ARG A 649 18.26 14.19 29.44
CA ARG A 649 17.33 13.77 30.48
C ARG A 649 16.06 13.18 29.85
N PHE A 650 16.21 12.04 29.16
CA PHE A 650 15.14 11.44 28.35
C PHE A 650 13.90 11.00 29.14
N GLY A 651 14.04 10.66 30.42
CA GLY A 651 12.92 10.33 31.30
C GLY A 651 12.01 11.55 31.55
N GLU A 652 12.59 12.69 31.88
CA GLU A 652 11.85 13.95 32.07
C GLU A 652 11.25 14.45 30.76
N ALA A 653 11.99 14.33 29.66
CA ALA A 653 11.50 14.66 28.32
C ALA A 653 10.25 13.84 27.97
N ARG A 654 10.30 12.53 28.19
CA ARG A 654 9.16 11.63 28.00
C ARG A 654 7.96 12.07 28.82
N ASP A 655 8.13 12.38 30.10
CA ASP A 655 7.04 12.74 31.00
C ASP A 655 6.37 14.06 30.57
N ALA A 656 7.16 15.05 30.14
CA ALA A 656 6.66 16.30 29.56
C ALA A 656 5.89 16.05 28.25
N TYR A 657 6.39 15.21 27.35
CA TYR A 657 5.69 14.85 26.11
C TYR A 657 4.42 14.02 26.36
N LEU A 658 4.38 13.18 27.40
CA LEU A 658 3.17 12.48 27.83
C LEU A 658 2.10 13.45 28.32
N ALA A 659 2.48 14.49 29.07
CA ALA A 659 1.59 15.57 29.47
C ALA A 659 1.09 16.36 28.24
N ALA A 660 1.97 16.70 27.29
CA ALA A 660 1.59 17.35 26.04
C ALA A 660 0.62 16.49 25.21
N ARG A 661 0.82 15.17 25.18
CA ARG A 661 -0.06 14.21 24.50
C ARG A 661 -1.46 14.17 25.10
N ALA A 662 -1.59 14.36 26.42
CA ALA A 662 -2.88 14.41 27.08
C ALA A 662 -3.70 15.64 26.65
N LEU A 663 -3.03 16.78 26.42
CA LEU A 663 -3.67 18.02 25.97
C LEU A 663 -3.90 18.08 24.46
N ALA A 664 -2.99 17.50 23.67
CA ALA A 664 -3.01 17.53 22.20
C ALA A 664 -2.77 16.14 21.60
N PRO A 665 -3.71 15.19 21.77
CA PRO A 665 -3.50 13.80 21.35
C PRO A 665 -3.49 13.60 19.83
N LEU A 666 -3.92 14.60 19.05
CA LEU A 666 -3.91 14.59 17.58
C LEU A 666 -2.72 15.37 16.99
N ALA A 667 -1.75 15.80 17.82
CA ALA A 667 -0.55 16.48 17.34
C ALA A 667 0.54 15.49 16.94
N ALA A 668 0.90 15.44 15.65
CA ALA A 668 1.92 14.52 15.14
C ALA A 668 3.30 14.74 15.77
N ASP A 669 3.68 16.01 15.97
CA ASP A 669 4.98 16.40 16.54
C ASP A 669 5.15 15.91 17.99
N VAL A 670 4.05 15.88 18.76
CA VAL A 670 4.07 15.36 20.15
C VAL A 670 4.39 13.86 20.16
N HIS A 671 3.74 13.08 19.29
CA HIS A 671 4.00 11.65 19.17
C HIS A 671 5.40 11.36 18.61
N TYR A 672 5.89 12.18 17.67
CA TYR A 672 7.24 12.06 17.14
C TYR A 672 8.31 12.31 18.21
N ASN A 673 8.19 13.40 18.98
CA ASN A 673 9.13 13.72 20.04
C ASN A 673 9.08 12.71 21.20
N LEU A 674 7.89 12.23 21.55
CA LEU A 674 7.72 11.13 22.51
C LEU A 674 8.40 9.84 22.01
N GLY A 675 8.30 9.54 20.72
CA GLY A 675 8.99 8.42 20.07
C GLY A 675 10.51 8.53 20.19
N ASN A 676 11.07 9.72 19.95
CA ASN A 676 12.49 10.00 20.12
C ASN A 676 12.95 9.81 21.58
N ALA A 677 12.19 10.33 22.56
CA ALA A 677 12.50 10.14 23.97
C ALA A 677 12.46 8.66 24.39
N HIS A 678 11.50 7.88 23.86
CA HIS A 678 11.45 6.43 24.08
C HIS A 678 12.62 5.68 23.42
N ALA A 679 12.96 6.02 22.17
CA ALA A 679 14.06 5.38 21.46
C ALA A 679 15.39 5.60 22.18
N ARG A 680 15.65 6.85 22.61
CA ARG A 680 16.87 7.22 23.35
C ARG A 680 16.96 6.63 24.76
N SER A 681 15.84 6.27 25.36
CA SER A 681 15.79 5.55 26.64
C SER A 681 15.81 4.02 26.49
N GLY A 682 15.98 3.50 25.27
CA GLY A 682 16.01 2.06 24.99
C GLY A 682 14.63 1.38 24.96
N ALA A 683 13.55 2.14 25.10
CA ALA A 683 12.17 1.65 25.08
C ALA A 683 11.64 1.50 23.64
N VAL A 684 12.17 0.51 22.90
CA VAL A 684 11.89 0.29 21.46
C VAL A 684 10.40 0.13 21.15
N GLY A 685 9.66 -0.66 21.93
CA GLY A 685 8.23 -0.89 21.71
C GLY A 685 7.38 0.39 21.78
N PRO A 686 7.42 1.14 22.89
CA PRO A 686 6.78 2.45 23.01
C PRO A 686 7.25 3.48 21.96
N ALA A 687 8.51 3.42 21.54
CA ALA A 687 9.04 4.27 20.46
C ALA A 687 8.34 3.98 19.13
N VAL A 688 8.29 2.71 18.72
CA VAL A 688 7.60 2.28 17.49
C VAL A 688 6.11 2.63 17.56
N ALA A 689 5.44 2.42 18.69
CA ALA A 689 4.04 2.78 18.88
C ALA A 689 3.81 4.29 18.69
N SER A 690 4.70 5.13 19.24
CA SER A 690 4.61 6.59 19.11
C SER A 690 4.88 7.07 17.69
N TYR A 691 5.88 6.53 16.99
CA TYR A 691 6.10 6.86 15.58
C TYR A 691 4.97 6.38 14.66
N LEU A 692 4.34 5.24 14.95
CA LEU A 692 3.18 4.79 14.16
C LEU A 692 1.96 5.72 14.35
N ARG A 693 1.76 6.28 15.54
CA ARG A 693 0.76 7.34 15.76
C ARG A 693 1.12 8.61 14.99
N ALA A 694 2.39 9.04 15.06
CA ALA A 694 2.88 10.20 14.31
C ALA A 694 2.69 10.00 12.79
N GLN A 695 2.98 8.80 12.27
CA GLN A 695 2.83 8.46 10.85
C GLN A 695 1.36 8.49 10.40
N ARG A 696 0.40 8.07 11.25
CA ARG A 696 -1.03 8.17 10.90
C ARG A 696 -1.50 9.61 10.81
N LEU A 697 -0.99 10.47 11.69
CA LEU A 697 -1.33 11.90 11.73
C LEU A 697 -0.60 12.71 10.64
N SER A 698 0.64 12.34 10.31
CA SER A 698 1.49 12.98 9.30
C SER A 698 2.20 11.95 8.42
N PRO A 699 1.51 11.34 7.43
CA PRO A 699 2.07 10.24 6.63
C PRO A 699 3.26 10.62 5.75
N ARG A 700 3.42 11.92 5.47
CA ARG A 700 4.46 12.48 4.60
C ARG A 700 5.67 13.00 5.38
N ASP A 701 5.65 12.91 6.71
CA ASP A 701 6.77 13.35 7.52
C ASP A 701 8.02 12.48 7.25
N GLY A 702 9.07 13.13 6.74
CA GLY A 702 10.32 12.47 6.37
C GLY A 702 11.06 11.92 7.58
N ASP A 703 11.00 12.62 8.71
CA ASP A 703 11.75 12.29 9.91
C ASP A 703 11.08 11.12 10.65
N VAL A 704 9.73 11.10 10.71
CA VAL A 704 8.97 9.94 11.22
C VAL A 704 9.30 8.67 10.42
N ARG A 705 9.31 8.74 9.08
CA ARG A 705 9.61 7.58 8.23
C ARG A 705 11.05 7.09 8.40
N ARG A 706 12.00 8.01 8.54
CA ARG A 706 13.41 7.67 8.76
C ARG A 706 13.59 6.95 10.09
N ASN A 707 13.08 7.53 11.19
CA ASN A 707 13.27 6.99 12.53
C ASN A 707 12.53 5.66 12.73
N LEU A 708 11.30 5.56 12.22
CA LEU A 708 10.55 4.30 12.22
C LEU A 708 11.22 3.24 11.33
N GLY A 709 11.78 3.64 10.19
CA GLY A 709 12.52 2.76 9.28
C GLY A 709 13.78 2.19 9.95
N TRP A 710 14.56 3.04 10.60
CA TRP A 710 15.74 2.62 11.35
C TRP A 710 15.39 1.66 12.49
N LEU A 711 14.37 1.96 13.30
CA LEU A 711 13.95 1.05 14.37
C LEU A 711 13.49 -0.30 13.82
N ARG A 712 12.76 -0.32 12.70
CA ARG A 712 12.27 -1.55 12.05
C ARG A 712 13.40 -2.44 11.55
N GLN A 713 14.46 -1.84 10.97
CA GLN A 713 15.63 -2.58 10.48
C GLN A 713 16.44 -3.22 11.63
N ASN A 714 16.34 -2.66 12.83
CA ASN A 714 17.03 -3.14 14.02
C ASN A 714 16.13 -3.99 14.96
N LEU A 715 14.92 -4.37 14.52
CA LEU A 715 14.07 -5.28 15.28
C LEU A 715 14.68 -6.69 15.27
N LYS A 716 14.60 -7.38 16.42
CA LYS A 716 14.97 -8.80 16.52
C LYS A 716 14.12 -9.70 15.62
N ASP A 717 12.86 -9.34 15.44
CA ASP A 717 11.88 -10.12 14.67
C ASP A 717 11.72 -9.62 13.23
N LEU A 718 12.80 -9.14 12.61
CA LEU A 718 12.77 -8.56 11.26
C LEU A 718 12.12 -9.53 10.25
N GLU A 719 12.42 -10.83 10.35
CA GLU A 719 11.87 -11.87 9.46
C GLU A 719 10.35 -12.06 9.61
N LEU A 720 9.79 -11.81 10.81
CA LEU A 720 8.34 -11.86 11.07
C LEU A 720 7.65 -10.55 10.67
N ALA A 721 8.40 -9.45 10.63
CA ALA A 721 7.92 -8.12 10.25
C ALA A 721 7.91 -7.90 8.73
N ASP A 722 8.78 -8.56 7.98
CA ASP A 722 8.90 -8.38 6.52
C ASP A 722 7.76 -9.09 5.76
N ARG A 723 6.75 -8.30 5.38
CA ARG A 723 5.67 -8.76 4.49
C ARG A 723 6.02 -8.34 3.05
N SER A 724 6.57 -9.27 2.26
CA SER A 724 6.81 -9.04 0.83
C SER A 724 5.48 -8.93 0.08
N LEU A 725 4.96 -7.71 -0.06
CA LEU A 725 3.78 -7.43 -0.86
C LEU A 725 4.16 -7.42 -2.36
N PRO A 726 3.29 -7.91 -3.26
CA PRO A 726 3.50 -7.70 -4.69
C PRO A 726 3.68 -6.21 -5.00
N LEU A 727 4.54 -5.88 -5.97
CA LEU A 727 4.91 -4.48 -6.26
C LEU A 727 3.70 -3.57 -6.48
N PHE A 728 2.66 -4.05 -7.18
CA PHE A 728 1.44 -3.26 -7.42
C PHE A 728 0.67 -2.98 -6.13
N VAL A 729 0.64 -3.92 -5.18
CA VAL A 729 0.01 -3.73 -3.86
C VAL A 729 0.83 -2.73 -3.04
N ALA A 730 2.15 -2.83 -3.08
CA ALA A 730 3.03 -1.88 -2.40
C ALA A 730 2.87 -0.46 -2.96
N GLN A 731 2.77 -0.30 -4.28
CA GLN A 731 2.51 0.99 -4.93
C GLN A 731 1.12 1.53 -4.59
N ALA A 732 0.07 0.69 -4.62
CA ALA A 732 -1.27 1.09 -4.23
C ALA A 732 -1.31 1.51 -2.75
N ALA A 733 -0.66 0.75 -1.86
CA ALA A 733 -0.54 1.08 -0.45
C ALA A 733 0.25 2.38 -0.23
N ALA A 734 1.27 2.66 -1.03
CA ALA A 734 2.01 3.93 -0.98
C ALA A 734 1.12 5.12 -1.41
N VAL A 735 0.32 4.98 -2.46
CA VAL A 735 -0.61 6.03 -2.92
C VAL A 735 -1.71 6.26 -1.89
N VAL A 736 -2.34 5.19 -1.39
CA VAL A 736 -3.37 5.29 -0.34
C VAL A 736 -2.77 5.87 0.94
N GLY A 737 -1.55 5.46 1.29
CA GLY A 737 -0.75 5.85 2.44
C GLY A 737 -0.24 7.29 2.41
N ALA A 738 -0.20 7.93 1.24
CA ALA A 738 0.41 9.26 1.07
C ALA A 738 -0.41 10.41 1.68
N LEU A 739 -1.73 10.24 1.81
CA LEU A 739 -2.63 11.22 2.41
C LEU A 739 -3.17 10.68 3.75
N SER A 740 -3.46 11.57 4.69
CA SER A 740 -4.15 11.19 5.93
C SER A 740 -5.61 10.80 5.67
N LEU A 741 -6.26 10.15 6.64
CA LEU A 741 -7.70 9.85 6.56
C LEU A 741 -8.54 11.11 6.35
N ASP A 742 -8.16 12.22 6.99
CA ASP A 742 -8.88 13.49 6.90
C ASP A 742 -8.68 14.16 5.52
N GLU A 743 -7.49 14.04 4.93
CA GLU A 743 -7.23 14.51 3.57
C GLU A 743 -8.02 13.72 2.53
N TRP A 744 -8.11 12.39 2.66
CA TRP A 744 -8.97 11.56 1.82
C TRP A 744 -10.46 11.89 2.04
N GLY A 745 -10.86 12.17 3.28
CA GLY A 745 -12.19 12.67 3.62
C GLY A 745 -12.52 13.97 2.91
N MET A 746 -11.58 14.92 2.83
CA MET A 746 -11.77 16.18 2.11
C MET A 746 -11.73 16.01 0.59
N ALA A 747 -10.92 15.08 0.06
CA ALA A 747 -10.92 14.73 -1.37
C ALA A 747 -12.29 14.18 -1.82
N LEU A 748 -12.95 13.38 -0.97
CA LEU A 748 -14.33 12.94 -1.21
C LEU A 748 -15.31 14.12 -1.25
N VAL A 749 -15.23 15.05 -0.29
CA VAL A 749 -16.05 16.27 -0.26
C VAL A 749 -15.84 17.08 -1.55
N ALA A 750 -14.59 17.31 -1.95
CA ALA A 750 -14.28 18.02 -3.19
C ALA A 750 -14.87 17.31 -4.43
N GLY A 751 -14.83 15.98 -4.47
CA GLY A 751 -15.47 15.18 -5.52
C GLY A 751 -16.99 15.35 -5.57
N LEU A 752 -17.66 15.39 -4.41
CA LEU A 752 -19.11 15.65 -4.31
C LEU A 752 -19.47 17.04 -4.85
N TRP A 753 -18.70 18.07 -4.49
CA TRP A 753 -18.87 19.43 -5.02
C TRP A 753 -18.62 19.51 -6.52
N LEU A 754 -17.57 18.87 -7.03
CA LEU A 754 -17.28 18.80 -8.46
C LEU A 754 -18.43 18.13 -9.22
N THR A 755 -18.93 17.00 -8.72
CA THR A 755 -20.06 16.29 -9.35
C THR A 755 -21.32 17.15 -9.34
N ALA A 756 -21.62 17.85 -8.25
CA ALA A 756 -22.75 18.77 -8.18
C ALA A 756 -22.60 19.96 -9.14
N ALA A 757 -21.40 20.53 -9.26
CA ALA A 757 -21.13 21.62 -10.19
C ALA A 757 -21.32 21.16 -11.66
N VAL A 758 -20.84 19.97 -12.02
CA VAL A 758 -21.02 19.40 -13.36
C VAL A 758 -22.50 19.10 -13.64
N MET A 759 -23.26 18.55 -12.68
CA MET A 759 -24.71 18.36 -12.81
C MET A 759 -25.44 19.69 -13.02
N GLY A 760 -25.08 20.73 -12.25
CA GLY A 760 -25.64 22.07 -12.38
C GLY A 760 -25.33 22.72 -13.74
N TRP A 761 -24.12 22.52 -14.27
CA TRP A 761 -23.74 22.96 -15.61
C TRP A 761 -24.67 22.40 -16.70
N GLY A 762 -25.08 21.14 -16.56
CA GLY A 762 -26.05 20.49 -17.46
C GLY A 762 -27.42 21.17 -17.51
N TRP A 763 -27.84 21.86 -16.43
CA TRP A 763 -29.09 22.62 -16.41
C TRP A 763 -29.00 23.95 -17.15
N TRP A 764 -27.81 24.55 -17.22
CA TRP A 764 -27.63 25.88 -17.84
C TRP A 764 -27.26 25.82 -19.32
N ARG A 765 -26.35 24.93 -19.73
CA ARG A 765 -25.88 24.82 -21.14
C ARG A 765 -26.49 23.66 -21.92
N GLY A 766 -27.35 22.86 -21.30
CA GLY A 766 -27.94 21.66 -21.90
C GLY A 766 -27.02 20.44 -21.87
N ARG A 767 -27.57 19.26 -22.16
CA ARG A 767 -26.90 17.96 -22.03
C ARG A 767 -26.14 17.58 -23.30
N SER A 768 -24.91 18.09 -23.44
CA SER A 768 -24.01 17.71 -24.55
C SER A 768 -23.26 16.40 -24.29
N GLY A 769 -22.68 15.81 -25.35
CA GLY A 769 -21.84 14.61 -25.22
C GLY A 769 -20.56 14.84 -24.40
N LEU A 770 -20.05 16.07 -24.34
CA LEU A 770 -18.94 16.46 -23.46
C LEU A 770 -19.38 16.49 -21.99
N HIS A 771 -20.50 17.15 -21.69
CA HIS A 771 -21.07 17.17 -20.34
C HIS A 771 -21.25 15.75 -19.78
N ARG A 772 -21.79 14.82 -20.58
CA ARG A 772 -21.94 13.41 -20.15
C ARG A 772 -20.61 12.76 -19.78
N ARG A 773 -19.55 12.99 -20.55
CA ARG A 773 -18.21 12.43 -20.28
C ARG A 773 -17.61 13.02 -19.01
N VAL A 774 -17.72 14.35 -18.83
CA VAL A 774 -17.23 15.04 -17.64
C VAL A 774 -17.99 14.59 -16.38
N LEU A 775 -19.31 14.39 -16.48
CA LEU A 775 -20.12 13.89 -15.36
C LEU A 775 -19.76 12.46 -14.97
N ILE A 776 -19.55 11.57 -15.94
CA ILE A 776 -19.11 10.19 -15.66
C ILE A 776 -17.74 10.20 -14.98
N ALA A 777 -16.81 11.03 -15.48
CA ALA A 777 -15.48 11.16 -14.89
C ALA A 777 -15.53 11.70 -13.45
N SER A 778 -16.33 12.74 -13.17
CA SER A 778 -16.44 13.30 -11.81
C SER A 778 -17.05 12.29 -10.83
N VAL A 779 -18.07 11.53 -11.26
CA VAL A 779 -18.68 10.46 -10.45
C VAL A 779 -17.67 9.35 -10.17
N ALA A 780 -16.92 8.89 -11.18
CA ALA A 780 -15.90 7.85 -11.00
C ALA A 780 -14.81 8.27 -10.00
N VAL A 781 -14.31 9.51 -10.09
CA VAL A 781 -13.34 10.07 -9.14
C VAL A 781 -13.92 10.13 -7.73
N THR A 782 -15.17 10.56 -7.58
CA THR A 782 -15.85 10.66 -6.28
C THR A 782 -16.05 9.29 -5.64
N VAL A 783 -16.46 8.29 -6.43
CA VAL A 783 -16.63 6.90 -5.95
C VAL A 783 -15.29 6.31 -5.54
N LEU A 784 -14.22 6.53 -6.31
CA LEU A 784 -12.88 6.07 -5.96
C LEU A 784 -12.40 6.70 -4.65
N ALA A 785 -12.52 8.02 -4.51
CA ALA A 785 -12.19 8.71 -3.26
C ALA A 785 -13.01 8.16 -2.08
N GLY A 786 -14.31 7.92 -2.27
CA GLY A 786 -15.17 7.31 -1.26
C GLY A 786 -14.75 5.91 -0.86
N ALA A 787 -14.38 5.06 -1.82
CA ALA A 787 -13.89 3.71 -1.55
C ALA A 787 -12.56 3.74 -0.78
N VAL A 788 -11.64 4.64 -1.12
CA VAL A 788 -10.37 4.80 -0.39
C VAL A 788 -10.61 5.32 1.03
N THR A 789 -11.43 6.34 1.22
CA THR A 789 -11.78 6.88 2.55
C THR A 789 -12.45 5.81 3.42
N ALA A 790 -13.40 5.05 2.87
CA ALA A 790 -14.07 3.96 3.58
C ALA A 790 -13.10 2.82 3.92
N GLY A 791 -12.21 2.46 2.99
CA GLY A 791 -11.16 1.48 3.21
C GLY A 791 -10.23 1.91 4.34
N ARG A 792 -9.69 3.13 4.28
CA ARG A 792 -8.83 3.67 5.35
C ARG A 792 -9.54 3.77 6.69
N TRP A 793 -10.80 4.22 6.70
CA TRP A 793 -11.62 4.23 7.92
C TRP A 793 -11.71 2.84 8.55
N HIS A 794 -11.97 1.82 7.73
CA HIS A 794 -12.01 0.43 8.19
C HIS A 794 -10.63 -0.04 8.71
N PHE A 795 -9.54 0.23 7.98
CA PHE A 795 -8.19 -0.15 8.42
C PHE A 795 -7.72 0.58 9.68
N GLU A 796 -8.08 1.85 9.88
CA GLU A 796 -7.58 2.65 11.01
C GLU A 796 -8.47 2.62 12.25
N ARG A 797 -9.80 2.46 12.07
CA ARG A 797 -10.77 2.45 13.19
C ARG A 797 -11.32 1.07 13.52
N VAL A 798 -11.43 0.17 12.55
CA VAL A 798 -12.03 -1.16 12.76
C VAL A 798 -10.95 -2.22 13.00
N ARG A 799 -9.83 -2.19 12.26
CA ARG A 799 -8.69 -3.06 12.59
C ARG A 799 -7.89 -2.47 13.74
N GLU A 800 -7.87 -3.17 14.86
CA GLU A 800 -7.00 -2.82 15.98
C GLU A 800 -5.57 -3.29 15.65
N GLN A 801 -4.65 -2.34 15.50
CA GLN A 801 -3.22 -2.64 15.49
C GLN A 801 -2.63 -2.40 16.86
N ALA A 802 -1.71 -3.26 17.27
CA ALA A 802 -0.95 -3.10 18.50
C ALA A 802 0.55 -3.30 18.26
N VAL A 803 1.38 -2.78 19.15
CA VAL A 803 2.83 -2.96 19.12
C VAL A 803 3.24 -3.67 20.40
N VAL A 804 4.11 -4.66 20.28
CA VAL A 804 4.70 -5.34 21.45
C VAL A 804 5.56 -4.33 22.22
N THR A 805 5.24 -4.10 23.48
CA THR A 805 5.99 -3.18 24.37
C THR A 805 6.90 -3.93 25.33
N ALA A 806 6.58 -5.19 25.64
CA ALA A 806 7.45 -6.05 26.44
C ALA A 806 8.72 -6.43 25.67
N ALA A 807 9.85 -6.57 26.37
CA ALA A 807 11.14 -6.92 25.77
C ALA A 807 11.10 -8.25 24.98
N SER A 808 10.40 -9.25 25.52
CA SER A 808 10.00 -10.50 24.85
C SER A 808 8.67 -10.96 25.45
N VAL A 809 7.81 -11.55 24.64
CA VAL A 809 6.57 -12.19 25.07
C VAL A 809 6.27 -13.44 24.25
N ALA A 810 5.92 -14.51 24.95
CA ALA A 810 5.48 -15.77 24.36
C ALA A 810 4.05 -15.66 23.82
N VAL A 811 3.88 -15.94 22.52
CA VAL A 811 2.58 -16.09 21.87
C VAL A 811 2.10 -17.52 22.03
N ARG A 812 0.88 -17.70 22.55
CA ARG A 812 0.33 -18.98 22.98
C ARG A 812 -0.83 -19.45 22.11
N SER A 813 -1.13 -20.74 22.17
CA SER A 813 -2.29 -21.31 21.45
C SER A 813 -3.66 -20.90 22.04
N GLY A 814 -3.72 -20.45 23.29
CA GLY A 814 -4.96 -20.06 23.97
C GLY A 814 -4.79 -18.95 25.03
N PRO A 815 -5.90 -18.36 25.52
CA PRO A 815 -5.91 -17.18 26.40
C PRO A 815 -5.62 -17.53 27.88
N ALA A 816 -4.57 -18.29 28.13
CA ALA A 816 -4.08 -18.57 29.48
C ALA A 816 -2.60 -18.97 29.46
N ALA A 817 -1.91 -18.76 30.58
CA ALA A 817 -0.49 -19.11 30.72
C ALA A 817 -0.22 -20.62 30.65
N SER A 818 -1.24 -21.46 30.86
CA SER A 818 -1.14 -22.93 30.76
C SER A 818 -1.07 -23.45 29.32
N TYR A 819 -1.46 -22.66 28.32
CA TYR A 819 -1.41 -23.06 26.92
C TYR A 819 0.03 -23.06 26.40
N PRO A 820 0.38 -24.01 25.49
CA PRO A 820 1.72 -24.08 24.93
C PRO A 820 2.07 -22.83 24.13
N THR A 821 3.33 -22.41 24.24
CA THR A 821 3.94 -21.34 23.44
C THR A 821 4.10 -21.82 22.00
N LEU A 822 3.58 -21.04 21.05
CA LEU A 822 3.74 -21.27 19.62
C LEU A 822 5.05 -20.66 19.11
N PHE A 823 5.33 -19.42 19.52
CA PHE A 823 6.54 -18.66 19.18
C PHE A 823 6.72 -17.47 20.13
N GLU A 824 7.87 -16.81 20.10
CA GLU A 824 8.13 -15.59 20.87
C GLU A 824 8.20 -14.37 19.95
N VAL A 825 7.77 -13.22 20.46
CA VAL A 825 7.86 -11.92 19.80
C VAL A 825 8.47 -10.89 20.74
N HIS A 826 9.13 -9.88 20.19
CA HIS A 826 9.96 -8.91 20.88
C HIS A 826 9.43 -7.48 20.71
N ALA A 827 9.92 -6.58 21.57
CA ALA A 827 9.53 -5.18 21.58
C ALA A 827 9.67 -4.53 20.19
N GLY A 828 8.63 -3.80 19.77
CA GLY A 828 8.59 -3.06 18.51
C GLY A 828 7.93 -3.78 17.34
N LEU A 829 7.59 -5.08 17.48
CA LEU A 829 6.83 -5.79 16.46
C LEU A 829 5.37 -5.29 16.41
N ALA A 830 4.89 -4.93 15.22
CA ALA A 830 3.51 -4.51 15.00
C ALA A 830 2.62 -5.72 14.65
N LEU A 831 1.46 -5.80 15.29
CA LEU A 831 0.54 -6.94 15.27
C LEU A 831 -0.88 -6.48 14.96
N ASP A 832 -1.65 -7.31 14.25
CA ASP A 832 -3.09 -7.09 14.07
C ASP A 832 -3.85 -7.82 15.19
N VAL A 833 -4.57 -7.08 16.04
CA VAL A 833 -5.42 -7.63 17.12
C VAL A 833 -6.77 -8.04 16.54
N GLN A 834 -7.14 -9.30 16.72
CA GLN A 834 -8.39 -9.88 16.24
C GLN A 834 -9.47 -9.88 17.31
N GLU A 835 -9.10 -10.23 18.54
CA GLU A 835 -10.04 -10.41 19.65
C GLU A 835 -9.31 -10.12 20.96
N THR A 836 -10.00 -9.50 21.92
CA THR A 836 -9.50 -9.32 23.30
C THR A 836 -10.48 -9.98 24.26
N ARG A 837 -9.99 -10.87 25.11
CA ARG A 837 -10.82 -11.63 26.06
C ARG A 837 -10.03 -11.93 27.34
N ASP A 838 -10.66 -11.67 28.49
CA ASP A 838 -10.16 -12.06 29.82
C ASP A 838 -8.69 -11.64 30.10
N GLY A 839 -8.28 -10.47 29.61
CA GLY A 839 -6.91 -9.94 29.77
C GLY A 839 -5.89 -10.46 28.75
N TRP A 840 -6.33 -11.20 27.73
CA TRP A 840 -5.51 -11.72 26.63
C TRP A 840 -5.98 -11.16 25.29
N CYS A 841 -5.05 -10.92 24.38
CA CYS A 841 -5.31 -10.49 23.01
C CYS A 841 -4.90 -11.58 22.04
N ARG A 842 -5.83 -11.99 21.17
CA ARG A 842 -5.53 -12.80 19.99
C ARG A 842 -4.98 -11.90 18.91
N VAL A 843 -3.77 -12.20 18.45
CA VAL A 843 -3.04 -11.43 17.45
C VAL A 843 -2.74 -12.28 16.21
N SER A 844 -2.60 -11.61 15.07
CA SER A 844 -2.18 -12.20 13.81
C SER A 844 -1.08 -11.37 13.16
N LEU A 845 -0.07 -12.07 12.64
CA LEU A 845 1.06 -11.54 11.87
C LEU A 845 0.89 -11.76 10.36
N GLY A 846 -0.21 -12.39 9.94
CA GLY A 846 -0.46 -12.80 8.55
C GLY A 846 -0.05 -14.25 8.27
N GLY A 847 -0.73 -14.92 7.35
CA GLY A 847 -0.51 -16.35 7.07
C GLY A 847 -0.89 -17.22 8.27
N ASP A 848 -0.02 -18.18 8.60
CA ASP A 848 -0.22 -19.14 9.71
C ASP A 848 0.20 -18.60 11.08
N TRP A 849 0.82 -17.41 11.15
CA TRP A 849 1.32 -16.81 12.39
C TRP A 849 0.20 -16.10 13.16
N GLN A 850 -0.41 -16.82 14.10
CA GLN A 850 -1.48 -16.32 14.97
C GLN A 850 -1.40 -16.96 16.37
N GLY A 851 -1.88 -16.25 17.39
CA GLY A 851 -1.98 -16.78 18.75
C GLY A 851 -2.37 -15.72 19.76
N TRP A 852 -2.26 -16.05 21.04
CA TRP A 852 -2.70 -15.25 22.18
C TRP A 852 -1.52 -14.72 22.98
N LEU A 853 -1.59 -13.45 23.37
CA LEU A 853 -0.61 -12.80 24.25
C LEU A 853 -1.31 -12.00 25.36
N PRO A 854 -0.66 -11.74 26.50
CA PRO A 854 -1.24 -10.90 27.55
C PRO A 854 -1.49 -9.48 27.05
N ALA A 855 -2.68 -8.93 27.29
CA ALA A 855 -3.06 -7.60 26.79
C ALA A 855 -2.12 -6.48 27.28
N GLN A 856 -1.53 -6.64 28.47
CA GLN A 856 -0.55 -5.70 29.04
C GLN A 856 0.82 -5.67 28.32
N SER A 857 1.12 -6.69 27.51
CA SER A 857 2.40 -6.80 26.78
C SER A 857 2.42 -6.06 25.44
N VAL A 858 1.27 -5.51 25.05
CA VAL A 858 1.07 -4.79 23.80
C VAL A 858 0.41 -3.44 24.06
N GLU A 859 0.74 -2.46 23.23
CA GLU A 859 0.10 -1.15 23.23
C GLU A 859 -0.70 -0.97 21.95
N THR A 860 -2.01 -0.76 22.07
CA THR A 860 -2.88 -0.51 20.91
C THR A 860 -2.62 0.87 20.33
N ILE A 861 -2.43 0.91 19.01
CA ILE A 861 -2.32 2.14 18.24
C ILE A 861 -3.75 2.56 17.87
N ARG A 862 -4.43 3.24 18.79
CA ARG A 862 -5.66 3.99 18.50
C ARG A 862 -5.39 5.48 18.61
N LEU A 863 -5.88 6.24 17.65
CA LEU A 863 -6.00 7.69 17.77
C LEU A 863 -7.34 7.98 18.46
N PRO A 864 -7.39 8.86 19.49
CA PRO A 864 -8.66 9.21 20.11
C PRO A 864 -9.57 9.93 19.12
N ALA A 865 -10.89 9.71 19.24
CA ALA A 865 -11.87 10.45 18.46
C ALA A 865 -11.80 11.94 18.84
N ALA A 866 -11.83 12.83 17.84
CA ALA A 866 -11.74 14.29 18.05
C ALA A 866 -12.81 14.83 19.03
N GLU A 867 -13.93 14.14 19.20
CA GLU A 867 -15.02 14.51 20.12
C GLU A 867 -14.75 14.13 21.59
N ALA A 868 -13.97 13.08 21.85
CA ALA A 868 -13.70 12.62 23.22
C ALA A 868 -12.68 13.49 23.98
N ALA A 869 -11.87 14.27 23.25
CA ALA A 869 -10.90 15.20 23.84
C ALA A 869 -11.56 16.46 24.44
N GLY A 870 -12.78 16.79 24.02
CA GLY A 870 -13.53 17.93 24.55
C GLY A 870 -14.31 17.65 25.85
N SER A 871 -14.54 16.37 26.18
CA SER A 871 -15.39 15.99 27.33
C SER A 871 -14.60 15.67 28.62
N GLN A 872 -13.29 15.44 28.56
CA GLN A 872 -12.49 15.12 29.75
C GLN A 872 -12.08 16.33 30.60
N THR A 873 -12.27 17.56 30.10
CA THR A 873 -11.98 18.81 30.83
C THR A 873 -13.18 19.38 31.59
N ALA A 874 -14.37 18.78 31.48
CA ALA A 874 -15.57 19.24 32.20
C ALA A 874 -15.73 18.64 33.61
N GLY A 875 -14.74 17.86 34.08
CA GLY A 875 -14.75 17.20 35.39
C GLY A 875 -13.43 17.35 36.13
N ARG A 876 -13.02 18.58 36.44
CA ARG A 876 -12.07 18.89 37.50
C ARG A 876 -12.36 20.25 38.11
#